data_AF-A0A944WHE1-F1
#
_entry.id   AF-A0A944WHE1-F1
#
_cell.length_a   1.000
_cell.length_b   1.000
_cell.length_c   1.000
_cell.angle_alpha   90.00
_cell.angle_beta   90.00
_cell.angle_gamma   90.00
#
_symmetry.space_group_name_H-M   'P 1'
#
loop_
_entity.id
_entity.type
_entity.pdbx_description
1 polymer ?
#
loop_
_entity_poly.entity_id
_entity_poly.type
_entity_poly.pdbx_seq_one_letter_code
_entity_poly.pdbx_strand_id
1 'polypeptide(L)'
;MSSRPTQAWDASFADVAEVIQTRCMSCHDSETRAGEIDLTPLLQKNNSSYGKYTKLWIKLENKVVRGEMPPPDEDPLKPSEIESIKNWFQKSFVLRKGKPHIGRTPLRRLTRYEFENTLEDVLSIKLKIPYRDAITDRIDISQIESIVPSDIPGESGFDNDALHMEQLKPPLNDLANAVHYALAEFSKDLIARKSVLGRADIPPDAAAAEIQQVISKFLMRAYRGSREQLDEYTDVYYNLYQKHVQISKDNNASLRYALEMILISPEFLYRFEESKNLDAPYPVTGLELATRLSYFLWSTTPDAELLQLGRDGSLLQDEVLKSQVARMLNSPKRIALSENFAGQWLGFGDLLSNREYLSSERWNRETYDEVLFFVDELIKSDRSFLELIQSDWIYKRSSARGYQKIDPESVQNLYANIFASRESSTQDKRIRYDPPVLVKTQDDREGGIITSPAIMRLTASKDRTSPIRRGVWVLSTIIGKDLEPPPDVPSIEEAREALQVKETPSVAELIKQHISKSECIICHRSIDPLGLGLENFAPTGEWRTLYPDQTPVQSAGVMPNGKTFKTPREMKLLLLEMYQDDIANNFVEQMFAYALGRKSEPFDRLAIQRILGEVKQDGYKINTVIEQIVLSKQFRYRQDQ
;
A
#
# COMPACT_ATOMS: atom_id res chain seq x y z
N MET A 1 -33.51 11.69 -33.55
CA MET A 1 -33.86 12.44 -32.32
C MET A 1 -34.18 11.42 -31.24
N SER A 2 -33.22 11.07 -30.40
CA SER A 2 -33.46 10.15 -29.28
C SER A 2 -34.04 10.93 -28.12
N SER A 3 -35.18 10.46 -27.60
CA SER A 3 -35.77 10.95 -26.35
C SER A 3 -34.77 10.74 -25.22
N ARG A 4 -34.21 11.84 -24.71
CA ARG A 4 -33.27 11.84 -23.60
C ARG A 4 -33.96 11.31 -22.33
N PRO A 5 -33.31 10.45 -21.51
CA PRO A 5 -33.82 10.01 -20.22
C PRO A 5 -33.71 11.09 -19.12
N THR A 6 -33.87 12.38 -19.47
CA THR A 6 -33.60 13.51 -18.58
C THR A 6 -34.61 13.68 -17.46
N GLN A 7 -35.88 13.32 -17.67
CA GLN A 7 -36.96 13.63 -16.72
C GLN A 7 -36.89 12.81 -15.42
N ALA A 8 -36.46 11.55 -15.48
CA ALA A 8 -36.35 10.68 -14.31
C ALA A 8 -35.13 11.00 -13.43
N TRP A 9 -34.03 11.47 -14.04
CA TRP A 9 -32.83 11.91 -13.31
C TRP A 9 -33.10 13.22 -12.56
N ASP A 10 -33.85 14.12 -13.19
CA ASP A 10 -34.22 15.42 -12.62
C ASP A 10 -35.12 15.28 -11.38
N ALA A 11 -36.07 14.33 -11.40
CA ALA A 11 -36.87 14.00 -10.22
C ALA A 11 -36.01 13.48 -9.05
N SER A 12 -35.07 12.56 -9.34
CA SER A 12 -34.24 11.96 -8.27
C SER A 12 -33.24 12.92 -7.61
N PHE A 13 -32.76 13.95 -8.32
CA PHE A 13 -31.91 14.97 -7.69
C PHE A 13 -32.75 15.87 -6.78
N ALA A 14 -33.97 16.23 -7.20
CA ALA A 14 -34.86 17.05 -6.39
C ALA A 14 -35.20 16.38 -5.05
N ASP A 15 -35.46 15.06 -5.06
CA ASP A 15 -35.72 14.28 -3.84
C ASP A 15 -34.55 14.36 -2.87
N VAL A 16 -33.31 14.20 -3.35
CA VAL A 16 -32.12 14.28 -2.49
C VAL A 16 -31.84 15.70 -2.01
N ALA A 17 -32.03 16.69 -2.87
CA ALA A 17 -31.89 18.10 -2.49
C ALA A 17 -32.91 18.47 -1.41
N GLU A 18 -34.14 17.97 -1.48
CA GLU A 18 -35.17 18.15 -0.44
C GLU A 18 -34.74 17.53 0.89
N VAL A 19 -34.20 16.30 0.88
CA VAL A 19 -33.67 15.67 2.10
C VAL A 19 -32.55 16.52 2.71
N ILE A 20 -31.57 16.95 1.90
CA ILE A 20 -30.46 17.81 2.38
C ILE A 20 -31.02 19.13 2.95
N GLN A 21 -31.96 19.76 2.25
CA GLN A 21 -32.56 21.03 2.65
C GLN A 21 -33.31 20.92 3.97
N THR A 22 -34.08 19.85 4.17
CA THR A 22 -34.99 19.69 5.31
C THR A 22 -34.34 19.04 6.52
N ARG A 23 -33.33 18.18 6.32
CA ARG A 23 -32.73 17.36 7.38
C ARG A 23 -31.30 17.77 7.74
N CYS A 24 -30.60 18.52 6.89
CA CYS A 24 -29.16 18.80 7.08
C CYS A 24 -28.83 20.30 7.19
N MET A 25 -29.60 21.19 6.54
CA MET A 25 -29.22 22.61 6.44
C MET A 25 -29.28 23.39 7.75
N SER A 26 -30.06 22.96 8.75
CA SER A 26 -30.08 23.62 10.06
C SER A 26 -28.72 23.62 10.77
N CYS A 27 -27.83 22.68 10.40
CA CYS A 27 -26.49 22.54 10.99
C CYS A 27 -25.37 22.73 9.96
N HIS A 28 -25.59 22.36 8.68
CA HIS A 28 -24.55 22.31 7.64
C HIS A 28 -24.77 23.30 6.49
N ASP A 29 -25.36 24.47 6.77
CA ASP A 29 -25.42 25.58 5.81
C ASP A 29 -24.09 26.37 5.76
N SER A 30 -24.05 27.42 4.93
CA SER A 30 -22.88 28.26 4.75
C SER A 30 -22.50 29.13 5.95
N GLU A 31 -23.40 29.27 6.94
CA GLU A 31 -23.19 30.13 8.12
C GLU A 31 -22.79 29.30 9.34
N THR A 32 -23.60 28.30 9.68
CA THR A 32 -23.48 27.43 10.86
C THR A 32 -22.30 26.48 10.73
N ARG A 33 -22.15 25.83 9.57
CA ARG A 33 -21.01 24.96 9.22
C ARG A 33 -20.60 24.00 10.35
N ALA A 34 -21.54 23.30 10.96
CA ALA A 34 -21.24 22.34 12.02
C ALA A 34 -20.20 21.30 11.54
N GLY A 35 -19.15 21.09 12.34
CA GLY A 35 -18.01 20.25 11.95
C GLY A 35 -17.23 20.77 10.74
N GLU A 36 -17.27 22.08 10.48
CA GLU A 36 -16.67 22.79 9.32
C GLU A 36 -17.26 22.44 7.95
N ILE A 37 -18.36 21.69 7.93
CA ILE A 37 -19.00 21.20 6.73
C ILE A 37 -20.12 22.13 6.27
N ASP A 38 -19.98 22.63 5.04
CA ASP A 38 -21.00 23.37 4.29
C ASP A 38 -21.53 22.48 3.14
N LEU A 39 -22.78 22.06 3.24
CA LEU A 39 -23.47 21.24 2.23
C LEU A 39 -24.27 22.09 1.22
N THR A 40 -24.34 23.42 1.40
CA THR A 40 -25.04 24.34 0.48
C THR A 40 -24.65 24.14 -0.98
N PRO A 41 -23.36 23.93 -1.33
CA PRO A 41 -22.97 23.70 -2.71
C PRO A 41 -23.60 22.44 -3.34
N LEU A 42 -23.96 21.43 -2.54
CA LEU A 42 -24.54 20.18 -3.03
C LEU A 42 -25.97 20.34 -3.53
N LEU A 43 -26.66 21.40 -3.12
CA LEU A 43 -28.01 21.75 -3.60
C LEU A 43 -28.00 22.22 -5.06
N GLN A 44 -26.82 22.54 -5.62
CA GLN A 44 -26.68 22.91 -7.02
C GLN A 44 -26.42 21.69 -7.90
N LYS A 45 -27.26 21.48 -8.91
CA LYS A 45 -27.19 20.32 -9.81
C LYS A 45 -25.85 20.17 -10.53
N ASN A 46 -25.21 21.26 -10.93
CA ASN A 46 -23.89 21.24 -11.57
C ASN A 46 -22.77 20.70 -10.66
N ASN A 47 -23.00 20.63 -9.35
CA ASN A 47 -22.07 20.08 -8.37
C ASN A 47 -22.34 18.60 -8.05
N SER A 48 -23.24 17.95 -8.79
CA SER A 48 -23.70 16.57 -8.53
C SER A 48 -23.03 15.50 -9.40
N SER A 49 -21.79 15.76 -9.83
CA SER A 49 -20.93 14.84 -10.60
C SER A 49 -19.48 14.90 -10.10
N TYR A 50 -18.61 14.06 -10.67
CA TYR A 50 -17.17 14.13 -10.44
C TYR A 50 -16.62 15.55 -10.67
N GLY A 51 -15.87 16.08 -9.70
CA GLY A 51 -15.36 17.45 -9.70
C GLY A 51 -15.09 17.99 -8.28
N LYS A 52 -15.20 19.31 -8.11
CA LYS A 52 -14.83 20.03 -6.88
C LYS A 52 -15.49 19.48 -5.61
N TYR A 53 -16.73 19.01 -5.69
CA TYR A 53 -17.54 18.60 -4.54
C TYR A 53 -17.67 17.08 -4.37
N THR A 54 -16.89 16.27 -5.11
CA THR A 54 -16.96 14.81 -5.04
C THR A 54 -16.65 14.28 -3.64
N LYS A 55 -15.60 14.78 -3.00
CA LYS A 55 -15.24 14.39 -1.62
C LYS A 55 -16.37 14.70 -0.63
N LEU A 56 -17.08 15.80 -0.83
CA LEU A 56 -18.21 16.20 0.02
C LEU A 56 -19.43 15.29 -0.17
N TRP A 57 -19.74 14.90 -1.42
CA TRP A 57 -20.77 13.90 -1.70
C TRP A 57 -20.44 12.53 -1.10
N ILE A 58 -19.19 12.07 -1.24
CA ILE A 58 -18.72 10.81 -0.62
C ILE A 58 -18.89 10.88 0.89
N LYS A 59 -18.48 11.99 1.52
CA LYS A 59 -18.61 12.19 2.97
C LYS A 59 -20.07 12.16 3.43
N LEU A 60 -20.95 12.88 2.72
CA LEU A 60 -22.39 12.88 3.01
C LEU A 60 -22.96 11.46 2.95
N GLU A 61 -22.73 10.75 1.85
CA GLU A 61 -23.28 9.40 1.65
C GLU A 61 -22.73 8.41 2.69
N ASN A 62 -21.42 8.42 2.95
CA ASN A 62 -20.80 7.55 3.95
C ASN A 62 -21.38 7.80 5.36
N LYS A 63 -21.51 9.06 5.79
CA LYS A 63 -22.03 9.39 7.13
C LYS A 63 -23.49 9.00 7.29
N VAL A 64 -24.31 9.18 6.25
CA VAL A 64 -25.73 8.80 6.25
C VAL A 64 -25.91 7.29 6.22
N VAL A 65 -25.21 6.58 5.34
CA VAL A 65 -25.34 5.12 5.18
C VAL A 65 -24.83 4.38 6.42
N ARG A 66 -23.82 4.91 7.12
CA ARG A 66 -23.31 4.35 8.38
C ARG A 66 -24.18 4.71 9.59
N GLY A 67 -25.20 5.55 9.42
CA GLY A 67 -26.04 6.04 10.53
C GLY A 67 -25.27 6.90 11.54
N GLU A 68 -24.17 7.52 11.11
CA GLU A 68 -23.37 8.43 11.94
C GLU A 68 -23.94 9.86 11.96
N MET A 69 -24.83 10.17 11.02
CA MET A 69 -25.59 11.41 10.95
C MET A 69 -27.07 11.09 10.71
N PRO A 70 -28.00 11.81 11.36
CA PRO A 70 -27.81 12.95 12.28
C PRO A 70 -27.26 12.53 13.66
N PRO A 71 -26.78 13.47 14.50
CA PRO A 71 -26.25 13.15 15.82
C PRO A 71 -27.36 12.58 16.75
N PRO A 72 -26.99 11.90 17.85
CA PRO A 72 -27.95 11.15 18.68
C PRO A 72 -29.05 11.98 19.35
N ASP A 73 -28.87 13.30 19.46
CA ASP A 73 -29.81 14.28 20.00
C ASP A 73 -30.83 14.80 18.98
N GLU A 74 -30.65 14.45 17.69
CA GLU A 74 -31.56 14.81 16.60
C GLU A 74 -32.39 13.62 16.13
N ASP A 75 -33.52 13.89 15.46
CA ASP A 75 -34.39 12.84 14.92
C ASP A 75 -33.66 12.06 13.81
N PRO A 76 -33.61 10.71 13.88
CA PRO A 76 -32.95 9.90 12.87
C PRO A 76 -33.61 10.04 11.49
N LEU A 77 -32.81 9.90 10.43
CA LEU A 77 -33.33 9.88 9.06
C LEU A 77 -34.24 8.68 8.85
N LYS A 78 -35.31 8.88 8.07
CA LYS A 78 -36.20 7.80 7.66
C LYS A 78 -35.47 6.87 6.67
N PRO A 79 -35.79 5.56 6.65
CA PRO A 79 -35.21 4.64 5.68
C PRO A 79 -35.34 5.10 4.21
N SER A 80 -36.44 5.75 3.84
CA SER A 80 -36.65 6.31 2.51
C SER A 80 -35.72 7.47 2.18
N GLU A 81 -35.34 8.29 3.16
CA GLU A 81 -34.42 9.43 3.00
C GLU A 81 -32.99 8.93 2.78
N ILE A 82 -32.57 7.94 3.57
CA ILE A 82 -31.28 7.25 3.42
C ILE A 82 -31.19 6.61 2.03
N GLU A 83 -32.23 5.87 1.64
CA GLU A 83 -32.27 5.16 0.35
C GLU A 83 -32.31 6.14 -0.85
N SER A 84 -32.89 7.33 -0.68
CA SER A 84 -32.85 8.40 -1.69
C SER A 84 -31.41 8.87 -1.96
N ILE A 85 -30.69 9.24 -0.89
CA ILE A 85 -29.29 9.70 -0.97
C ILE A 85 -28.41 8.59 -1.58
N LYS A 86 -28.55 7.36 -1.10
CA LYS A 86 -27.78 6.21 -1.58
C LYS A 86 -28.03 5.92 -3.05
N ASN A 87 -29.29 5.89 -3.49
CA ASN A 87 -29.62 5.61 -4.89
C ASN A 87 -29.16 6.71 -5.84
N TRP A 88 -29.26 7.96 -5.41
CA TRP A 88 -28.70 9.08 -6.17
C TRP A 88 -27.19 8.94 -6.30
N PHE A 89 -26.48 8.72 -5.19
CA PHE A 89 -25.04 8.57 -5.20
C PHE A 89 -24.59 7.40 -6.09
N GLN A 90 -25.29 6.27 -6.00
CA GLN A 90 -25.08 5.11 -6.88
C GLN A 90 -25.20 5.47 -8.37
N LYS A 91 -26.24 6.23 -8.75
CA LYS A 91 -26.48 6.59 -10.15
C LYS A 91 -25.50 7.64 -10.68
N SER A 92 -25.01 8.52 -9.82
CA SER A 92 -24.22 9.71 -10.19
C SER A 92 -22.71 9.53 -10.06
N PHE A 93 -22.26 8.73 -9.09
CA PHE A 93 -20.83 8.53 -8.80
C PHE A 93 -20.38 7.08 -9.00
N VAL A 94 -21.23 6.08 -8.75
CA VAL A 94 -20.84 4.67 -8.95
C VAL A 94 -21.05 4.22 -10.40
N LEU A 95 -22.07 4.77 -11.07
CA LEU A 95 -22.41 4.49 -12.45
C LEU A 95 -22.23 5.72 -13.33
N ARG A 96 -21.85 5.52 -14.60
CA ARG A 96 -21.81 6.58 -15.61
C ARG A 96 -22.89 6.31 -16.65
N LYS A 97 -23.90 7.19 -16.72
CA LYS A 97 -25.08 7.02 -17.58
C LYS A 97 -25.76 5.65 -17.37
N GLY A 98 -25.84 5.20 -16.12
CA GLY A 98 -26.45 3.93 -15.72
C GLY A 98 -25.61 2.68 -16.05
N LYS A 99 -24.35 2.83 -16.48
CA LYS A 99 -23.45 1.71 -16.77
C LYS A 99 -22.23 1.73 -15.84
N PRO A 100 -21.69 0.56 -15.45
CA PRO A 100 -20.42 0.49 -14.76
C PRO A 100 -19.28 1.06 -15.61
N HIS A 101 -18.37 1.78 -14.97
CA HIS A 101 -17.14 2.30 -15.57
C HIS A 101 -15.98 2.06 -14.59
N ILE A 102 -14.74 2.29 -15.01
CA ILE A 102 -13.54 2.01 -14.19
C ILE A 102 -12.69 3.25 -13.91
N GLY A 103 -13.16 4.42 -14.38
CA GLY A 103 -12.46 5.69 -14.28
C GLY A 103 -11.29 5.80 -15.26
N ARG A 104 -10.75 7.01 -15.39
CA ARG A 104 -9.55 7.25 -16.22
C ARG A 104 -8.38 6.42 -15.67
N THR A 105 -7.69 5.72 -16.56
CA THR A 105 -6.44 5.03 -16.22
C THR A 105 -5.29 6.02 -16.23
N PRO A 106 -4.62 6.27 -15.08
CA PRO A 106 -3.52 7.22 -15.00
C PRO A 106 -2.26 6.69 -15.68
N LEU A 107 -1.36 7.60 -16.06
CA LEU A 107 -0.03 7.24 -16.54
C LEU A 107 0.84 6.85 -15.35
N ARG A 108 1.42 5.65 -15.37
CA ARG A 108 2.18 5.12 -14.23
C ARG A 108 3.68 5.28 -14.46
N ARG A 109 4.34 6.12 -13.64
CA ARG A 109 5.80 6.14 -13.51
C ARG A 109 6.25 5.00 -12.59
N LEU A 110 7.48 4.52 -12.75
CA LEU A 110 8.10 3.67 -11.75
C LEU A 110 8.38 4.47 -10.48
N THR A 111 8.02 3.91 -9.32
CA THR A 111 8.53 4.39 -8.02
C THR A 111 10.02 4.11 -7.91
N ARG A 112 10.71 4.73 -6.94
CA ARG A 112 12.11 4.46 -6.60
C ARG A 112 12.35 2.96 -6.37
N TYR A 113 11.47 2.31 -5.62
CA TYR A 113 11.56 0.87 -5.32
C TYR A 113 11.33 0.02 -6.59
N GLU A 114 10.33 0.36 -7.40
CA GLU A 114 10.06 -0.32 -8.68
C GLU A 114 11.20 -0.11 -9.69
N PHE A 115 11.79 1.09 -9.73
CA PHE A 115 12.90 1.47 -10.60
C PHE A 115 14.16 0.68 -10.26
N GLU A 116 14.55 0.62 -8.99
CA GLU A 116 15.70 -0.18 -8.56
C GLU A 116 15.52 -1.67 -8.88
N ASN A 117 14.36 -2.26 -8.55
CA ASN A 117 14.08 -3.65 -8.89
C ASN A 117 14.11 -3.90 -10.39
N THR A 118 13.56 -2.96 -11.18
CA THR A 118 13.57 -3.05 -12.64
C THR A 118 15.00 -3.00 -13.18
N LEU A 119 15.87 -2.16 -12.61
CA LEU A 119 17.30 -2.13 -12.97
C LEU A 119 17.99 -3.47 -12.64
N GLU A 120 17.77 -4.04 -11.45
CA GLU A 120 18.33 -5.35 -11.09
C GLU A 120 17.94 -6.43 -12.11
N ASP A 121 16.66 -6.49 -12.49
CA ASP A 121 16.16 -7.52 -13.40
C ASP A 121 16.61 -7.28 -14.85
N VAL A 122 16.54 -6.04 -15.34
CA VAL A 122 16.93 -5.69 -16.72
C VAL A 122 18.43 -5.92 -16.92
N LEU A 123 19.25 -5.52 -15.95
CA LEU A 123 20.71 -5.66 -15.98
C LEU A 123 21.20 -7.02 -15.43
N SER A 124 20.33 -7.81 -14.79
CA SER A 124 20.70 -9.07 -14.12
C SER A 124 21.83 -8.91 -13.10
N ILE A 125 21.73 -7.87 -12.26
CA ILE A 125 22.69 -7.53 -11.19
C ILE A 125 21.98 -7.43 -9.84
N LYS A 126 22.76 -7.27 -8.77
CA LYS A 126 22.27 -6.94 -7.43
C LYS A 126 22.77 -5.57 -7.01
N LEU A 127 21.82 -4.67 -6.75
CA LEU A 127 22.03 -3.30 -6.28
C LEU A 127 21.68 -3.18 -4.79
N LYS A 128 20.71 -3.97 -4.34
CA LYS A 128 20.33 -4.06 -2.93
C LYS A 128 21.34 -4.88 -2.16
N ILE A 129 21.72 -4.39 -0.99
CA ILE A 129 22.53 -5.17 -0.04
C ILE A 129 21.55 -6.09 0.68
N PRO A 130 21.70 -7.43 0.54
CA PRO A 130 20.65 -8.35 0.93
C PRO A 130 20.31 -8.18 2.41
N TYR A 131 21.20 -8.38 3.37
CA TYR A 131 20.89 -8.14 4.80
C TYR A 131 22.17 -7.91 5.62
N ARG A 132 22.00 -7.11 6.69
CA ARG A 132 22.82 -6.98 7.91
C ARG A 132 24.34 -7.13 7.76
N ASP A 133 25.06 -6.03 7.94
CA ASP A 133 26.45 -6.08 8.39
C ASP A 133 26.48 -6.32 9.91
N ALA A 134 26.79 -7.55 10.35
CA ALA A 134 26.88 -7.87 11.78
C ALA A 134 28.13 -7.30 12.46
N ILE A 135 29.01 -6.59 11.73
CA ILE A 135 30.17 -5.87 12.28
C ILE A 135 29.76 -4.45 12.68
N THR A 136 29.09 -3.73 11.78
CA THR A 136 28.69 -2.35 12.02
C THR A 136 27.35 -2.25 12.72
N ASP A 137 26.58 -3.35 12.73
CA ASP A 137 25.20 -3.44 13.19
C ASP A 137 24.25 -2.53 12.38
N ARG A 138 24.70 -1.91 11.29
CA ARG A 138 23.96 -0.92 10.50
C ARG A 138 23.04 -1.55 9.45
N ILE A 139 21.93 -0.88 9.18
CA ILE A 139 21.11 -1.12 8.00
C ILE A 139 21.74 -0.35 6.85
N ASP A 140 22.51 -1.04 6.00
CA ASP A 140 23.01 -0.43 4.77
C ASP A 140 21.86 -0.29 3.79
N ILE A 141 21.49 0.96 3.50
CA ILE A 141 20.59 1.29 2.39
C ILE A 141 21.31 1.04 1.06
N SER A 142 20.56 0.69 0.01
CA SER A 142 21.16 0.58 -1.31
C SER A 142 21.69 1.93 -1.78
N GLN A 143 22.68 1.91 -2.68
CA GLN A 143 23.16 3.16 -3.27
C GLN A 143 22.11 3.83 -4.16
N ILE A 144 21.12 3.10 -4.66
CA ILE A 144 20.02 3.72 -5.40
C ILE A 144 19.16 4.54 -4.45
N GLU A 145 18.89 4.04 -3.24
CA GLU A 145 18.15 4.77 -2.21
C GLU A 145 18.85 6.04 -1.73
N SER A 146 20.18 6.09 -1.78
CA SER A 146 20.96 7.29 -1.41
C SER A 146 21.00 8.34 -2.51
N ILE A 147 20.82 7.94 -3.78
CA ILE A 147 20.83 8.82 -4.95
C ILE A 147 19.42 9.33 -5.26
N VAL A 148 18.43 8.43 -5.32
CA VAL A 148 17.06 8.75 -5.75
C VAL A 148 16.23 9.11 -4.51
N PRO A 149 15.55 10.28 -4.48
CA PRO A 149 14.70 10.65 -3.36
C PRO A 149 13.53 9.69 -3.21
N SER A 150 13.04 9.53 -1.98
CA SER A 150 11.81 8.77 -1.72
C SER A 150 10.64 9.40 -2.47
N ASP A 151 9.77 8.57 -3.02
CA ASP A 151 8.49 9.05 -3.52
C ASP A 151 7.61 9.48 -2.34
N ILE A 152 6.64 10.34 -2.65
CA ILE A 152 5.67 10.84 -1.68
C ILE A 152 4.37 10.08 -1.95
N PRO A 153 3.80 9.40 -0.94
CA PRO A 153 2.51 8.74 -1.10
C PRO A 153 1.40 9.71 -1.53
N GLY A 154 0.56 9.27 -2.47
CA GLY A 154 -0.62 10.03 -2.90
C GLY A 154 -1.83 9.85 -1.97
N GLU A 155 -3.02 10.26 -2.43
CA GLU A 155 -4.26 10.09 -1.65
C GLU A 155 -4.66 8.62 -1.44
N SER A 156 -4.09 7.69 -2.21
CA SER A 156 -4.21 6.25 -1.96
C SER A 156 -3.44 5.76 -0.74
N GLY A 157 -2.50 6.55 -0.22
CA GLY A 157 -1.59 6.11 0.84
C GLY A 157 -0.36 5.34 0.34
N PHE A 158 -0.16 5.22 -0.97
CA PHE A 158 0.97 4.51 -1.56
C PHE A 158 1.82 5.38 -2.50
N ASP A 159 3.12 5.11 -2.54
CA ASP A 159 4.11 5.72 -3.43
C ASP A 159 3.80 5.49 -4.91
N ASN A 160 3.12 4.38 -5.22
CA ASN A 160 2.75 4.02 -6.59
C ASN A 160 1.44 4.70 -7.05
N ASP A 161 0.94 5.70 -6.31
CA ASP A 161 -0.18 6.54 -6.72
C ASP A 161 0.16 7.34 -7.98
N ALA A 162 -0.33 6.86 -9.11
CA ALA A 162 -0.05 7.41 -10.40
C ALA A 162 -0.71 8.78 -10.63
N LEU A 163 -1.86 9.06 -9.99
CA LEU A 163 -2.50 10.37 -10.09
C LEU A 163 -1.70 11.43 -9.35
N HIS A 164 -1.10 11.08 -8.21
CA HIS A 164 -0.19 11.97 -7.51
C HIS A 164 1.12 12.15 -8.27
N MET A 165 1.73 11.06 -8.72
CA MET A 165 2.99 11.12 -9.49
C MET A 165 2.85 11.91 -10.80
N GLU A 166 1.70 11.88 -11.48
CA GLU A 166 1.43 12.68 -12.69
C GLU A 166 1.55 14.20 -12.42
N GLN A 167 1.35 14.64 -11.17
CA GLN A 167 1.46 16.05 -10.77
C GLN A 167 2.89 16.46 -10.41
N LEU A 168 3.80 15.49 -10.24
CA LEU A 168 5.18 15.72 -9.82
C LEU A 168 6.14 15.68 -11.02
N LYS A 169 7.20 16.49 -10.97
CA LYS A 169 8.29 16.40 -11.94
C LYS A 169 9.20 15.23 -11.55
N PRO A 170 9.55 14.31 -12.47
CA PRO A 170 10.48 13.24 -12.16
C PRO A 170 11.87 13.80 -11.84
N PRO A 171 12.59 13.23 -10.85
CA PRO A 171 13.94 13.66 -10.48
C PRO A 171 14.97 13.12 -11.51
N LEU A 172 14.93 13.63 -12.74
CA LEU A 172 15.67 13.06 -13.88
C LEU A 172 17.19 13.01 -13.66
N ASN A 173 17.77 14.00 -12.98
CA ASN A 173 19.21 13.99 -12.68
C ASN A 173 19.57 12.86 -11.72
N ASP A 174 18.77 12.65 -10.68
CA ASP A 174 18.99 11.60 -9.69
C ASP A 174 18.78 10.21 -10.32
N LEU A 175 17.75 10.07 -11.15
CA LEU A 175 17.52 8.85 -11.94
C LEU A 175 18.70 8.56 -12.88
N ALA A 176 19.23 9.57 -13.58
CA ALA A 176 20.39 9.41 -14.44
C ALA A 176 21.65 8.99 -13.65
N ASN A 177 21.91 9.62 -12.50
CA ASN A 177 23.01 9.23 -11.62
C ASN A 177 22.86 7.79 -11.12
N ALA A 178 21.63 7.37 -10.79
CA ALA A 178 21.32 6.02 -10.36
C ALA A 178 21.52 4.98 -11.48
N VAL A 179 21.09 5.30 -12.71
CA VAL A 179 21.38 4.47 -13.90
C VAL A 179 22.88 4.38 -14.13
N HIS A 180 23.60 5.51 -14.03
CA HIS A 180 25.05 5.55 -14.22
C HIS A 180 25.77 4.62 -13.24
N TYR A 181 25.37 4.65 -11.96
CA TYR A 181 25.84 3.74 -10.92
C TYR A 181 25.51 2.28 -11.24
N ALA A 182 24.26 1.96 -11.57
CA ALA A 182 23.84 0.60 -11.87
C ALA A 182 24.60 0.01 -13.08
N LEU A 183 24.84 0.81 -14.12
CA LEU A 183 25.64 0.42 -15.26
C LEU A 183 27.13 0.25 -14.92
N ALA A 184 27.64 0.96 -13.91
CA ALA A 184 28.99 0.76 -13.40
C ALA A 184 29.12 -0.61 -12.73
N GLU A 185 28.14 -1.01 -11.91
CA GLU A 185 28.11 -2.35 -11.29
C GLU A 185 27.92 -3.45 -12.35
N PHE A 186 26.99 -3.25 -13.30
CA PHE A 186 26.82 -4.14 -14.46
C PHE A 186 28.11 -4.35 -15.26
N SER A 187 28.89 -3.30 -15.46
CA SER A 187 30.15 -3.39 -16.21
C SER A 187 31.18 -4.30 -15.52
N LYS A 188 31.15 -4.40 -14.18
CA LYS A 188 32.04 -5.25 -13.39
C LYS A 188 31.62 -6.72 -13.42
N ASP A 189 30.33 -7.01 -13.63
CA ASP A 189 29.79 -8.37 -13.59
C ASP A 189 29.82 -9.04 -14.98
N LEU A 190 30.73 -9.99 -15.15
CA LEU A 190 30.88 -10.76 -16.40
C LEU A 190 29.68 -11.66 -16.69
N ILE A 191 29.04 -12.22 -15.66
CA ILE A 191 27.91 -13.14 -15.81
C ILE A 191 26.69 -12.34 -16.27
N ALA A 192 26.44 -11.20 -15.62
CA ALA A 192 25.37 -10.28 -15.99
C ALA A 192 25.52 -9.82 -17.45
N ARG A 193 26.71 -9.37 -17.86
CA ARG A 193 26.97 -8.94 -19.25
C ARG A 193 26.68 -10.05 -20.27
N LYS A 194 27.17 -11.27 -20.03
CA LYS A 194 26.90 -12.41 -20.92
C LYS A 194 25.41 -12.74 -20.99
N SER A 195 24.70 -12.68 -19.86
CA SER A 195 23.26 -12.94 -19.79
C SER A 195 22.44 -11.89 -20.56
N VAL A 196 22.76 -10.61 -20.36
CA VAL A 196 21.97 -9.49 -20.89
C VAL A 196 22.34 -9.16 -22.34
N LEU A 197 23.63 -9.13 -22.67
CA LEU A 197 24.12 -8.74 -24.01
C LEU A 197 24.36 -9.95 -24.92
N GLY A 198 24.31 -11.17 -24.38
CA GLY A 198 24.68 -12.40 -25.09
C GLY A 198 26.19 -12.58 -25.26
N ARG A 199 27.01 -11.65 -24.74
CA ARG A 199 28.47 -11.67 -24.81
C ARG A 199 29.10 -10.83 -23.69
N ALA A 200 30.38 -11.04 -23.43
CA ALA A 200 31.11 -10.28 -22.42
C ALA A 200 31.36 -8.84 -22.87
N ASP A 201 31.98 -8.69 -24.04
CA ASP A 201 32.41 -7.40 -24.57
C ASP A 201 32.09 -7.31 -26.06
N ILE A 202 31.97 -6.07 -26.54
CA ILE A 202 31.88 -5.72 -27.95
C ILE A 202 33.30 -5.57 -28.51
N PRO A 203 33.71 -6.38 -29.50
CA PRO A 203 35.03 -6.26 -30.10
C PRO A 203 35.16 -4.97 -30.93
N PRO A 204 36.38 -4.42 -31.11
CA PRO A 204 36.59 -3.18 -31.88
C PRO A 204 36.07 -3.23 -33.32
N ASP A 205 36.08 -4.40 -33.94
CA ASP A 205 35.70 -4.69 -35.31
C ASP A 205 34.28 -5.28 -35.44
N ALA A 206 33.46 -5.19 -34.38
CA ALA A 206 32.07 -5.67 -34.40
C ALA A 206 31.27 -5.08 -35.57
N ALA A 207 30.57 -5.95 -36.31
CA ALA A 207 29.72 -5.52 -37.41
C ALA A 207 28.50 -4.72 -36.90
N ALA A 208 28.02 -3.77 -37.71
CA ALA A 208 26.86 -2.93 -37.39
C ALA A 208 25.62 -3.75 -36.96
N ALA A 209 25.32 -4.82 -37.71
CA ALA A 209 24.20 -5.71 -37.44
C ALA A 209 24.31 -6.42 -36.08
N GLU A 210 25.53 -6.74 -35.62
CA GLU A 210 25.72 -7.34 -34.29
C GLU A 210 25.35 -6.34 -33.18
N ILE A 211 25.75 -5.08 -33.31
CA ILE A 211 25.45 -4.03 -32.32
C ILE A 211 23.95 -3.73 -32.30
N GLN A 212 23.34 -3.56 -33.47
CA GLN A 212 21.89 -3.37 -33.57
C GLN A 212 21.13 -4.53 -32.93
N GLN A 213 21.59 -5.77 -33.11
CA GLN A 213 20.96 -6.93 -32.46
C GLN A 213 21.11 -6.87 -30.93
N VAL A 214 22.26 -6.47 -30.39
CA VAL A 214 22.46 -6.29 -28.94
C VAL A 214 21.53 -5.20 -28.40
N ILE A 215 21.47 -4.04 -29.06
CA ILE A 215 20.61 -2.93 -28.67
C ILE A 215 19.13 -3.35 -28.72
N SER A 216 18.69 -3.97 -29.82
CA SER A 216 17.31 -4.44 -29.99
C SER A 216 16.90 -5.44 -28.90
N LYS A 217 17.77 -6.41 -28.56
CA LYS A 217 17.53 -7.34 -27.45
C LYS A 217 17.44 -6.63 -26.10
N PHE A 218 18.28 -5.63 -25.88
CA PHE A 218 18.23 -4.84 -24.65
C PHE A 218 16.96 -4.00 -24.55
N LEU A 219 16.55 -3.34 -25.64
CA LEU A 219 15.28 -2.60 -25.72
C LEU A 219 14.10 -3.50 -25.37
N MET A 220 14.05 -4.72 -25.88
CA MET A 220 13.02 -5.70 -25.52
C MET A 220 12.99 -6.05 -24.03
N ARG A 221 14.13 -5.98 -23.33
CA ARG A 221 14.19 -6.17 -21.86
C ARG A 221 13.75 -4.90 -21.13
N ALA A 222 14.32 -3.75 -21.50
CA ALA A 222 14.10 -2.47 -20.87
C ALA A 222 12.64 -1.99 -21.03
N TYR A 223 12.03 -2.22 -22.19
CA TYR A 223 10.68 -1.77 -22.54
C TYR A 223 9.65 -2.89 -22.41
N ARG A 224 9.88 -3.82 -21.46
CA ARG A 224 8.91 -4.84 -21.01
C ARG A 224 8.33 -5.65 -22.17
N GLY A 225 9.19 -6.03 -23.11
CA GLY A 225 8.83 -6.84 -24.26
C GLY A 225 8.03 -6.14 -25.35
N SER A 226 7.86 -4.82 -25.30
CA SER A 226 7.22 -4.04 -26.37
C SER A 226 8.02 -4.15 -27.66
N ARG A 227 7.31 -4.40 -28.77
CA ARG A 227 7.87 -4.37 -30.13
C ARG A 227 7.43 -3.13 -30.90
N GLU A 228 6.63 -2.27 -30.26
CA GLU A 228 6.20 -1.02 -30.87
C GLU A 228 7.41 -0.15 -31.13
N GLN A 229 7.55 0.29 -32.39
CA GLN A 229 8.67 1.11 -32.86
C GLN A 229 10.07 0.53 -32.56
N LEU A 230 10.21 -0.79 -32.36
CA LEU A 230 11.47 -1.41 -31.95
C LEU A 230 12.61 -1.14 -32.94
N ASP A 231 12.34 -1.24 -34.25
CA ASP A 231 13.34 -0.99 -35.28
C ASP A 231 13.77 0.49 -35.29
N GLU A 232 12.81 1.41 -35.16
CA GLU A 232 13.06 2.85 -35.06
C GLU A 232 13.92 3.19 -33.83
N TYR A 233 13.55 2.68 -32.65
CA TYR A 233 14.35 2.86 -31.44
C TYR A 233 15.74 2.24 -31.59
N THR A 234 15.84 1.05 -32.18
CA THR A 234 17.13 0.39 -32.41
C THR A 234 18.05 1.26 -33.26
N ASP A 235 17.53 1.86 -34.33
CA ASP A 235 18.28 2.77 -35.18
C ASP A 235 18.66 4.07 -34.46
N VAL A 236 17.77 4.65 -33.66
CA VAL A 236 18.05 5.85 -32.85
C VAL A 236 19.22 5.60 -31.89
N TYR A 237 19.17 4.53 -31.10
CA TYR A 237 20.21 4.22 -30.12
C TYR A 237 21.48 3.69 -30.77
N TYR A 238 21.40 3.01 -31.92
CA TYR A 238 22.57 2.63 -32.70
C TYR A 238 23.30 3.87 -33.26
N ASN A 239 22.57 4.85 -33.78
CA ASN A 239 23.15 6.12 -34.24
C ASN A 239 23.82 6.88 -33.09
N LEU A 240 23.22 6.87 -31.89
CA LEU A 240 23.82 7.45 -30.69
C LEU A 240 25.13 6.75 -30.33
N TYR A 241 25.11 5.40 -30.32
CA TYR A 241 26.29 4.57 -30.13
C TYR A 241 27.40 4.95 -31.12
N GLN A 242 27.10 5.02 -32.42
CA GLN A 242 28.09 5.35 -33.46
C GLN A 242 28.71 6.73 -33.25
N LYS A 243 27.89 7.74 -32.92
CA LYS A 243 28.38 9.09 -32.62
C LYS A 243 29.32 9.09 -31.42
N HIS A 244 28.97 8.34 -30.37
CA HIS A 244 29.81 8.23 -29.18
C HIS A 244 31.12 7.47 -29.44
N VAL A 245 31.12 6.42 -30.29
CA VAL A 245 32.34 5.71 -30.71
C VAL A 245 33.34 6.66 -31.35
N GLN A 246 32.87 7.65 -32.13
CA GLN A 246 33.77 8.63 -32.73
C GLN A 246 34.50 9.50 -31.70
N ILE A 247 33.92 9.67 -30.51
CA ILE A 247 34.48 10.46 -29.41
C ILE A 247 35.32 9.57 -28.49
N SER A 248 34.76 8.47 -27.98
CA SER A 248 35.40 7.62 -26.98
C SER A 248 36.48 6.71 -27.54
N LYS A 249 36.40 6.38 -28.84
CA LYS A 249 37.20 5.31 -29.47
C LYS A 249 37.08 3.94 -28.77
N ASP A 250 35.99 3.73 -28.02
CA ASP A 250 35.72 2.51 -27.26
C ASP A 250 34.26 2.05 -27.49
N ASN A 251 34.11 0.84 -28.02
CA ASN A 251 32.82 0.22 -28.31
C ASN A 251 32.04 -0.13 -27.04
N ASN A 252 32.71 -0.57 -25.96
CA ASN A 252 32.02 -0.94 -24.72
C ASN A 252 31.57 0.31 -23.98
N ALA A 253 32.40 1.35 -23.91
CA ALA A 253 32.00 2.64 -23.35
C ALA A 253 30.82 3.26 -24.12
N SER A 254 30.83 3.16 -25.45
CA SER A 254 29.74 3.68 -26.29
C SER A 254 28.45 2.88 -26.19
N LEU A 255 28.55 1.55 -26.05
CA LEU A 255 27.36 0.75 -25.78
C LEU A 255 26.77 1.13 -24.43
N ARG A 256 27.60 1.23 -23.38
CA ARG A 256 27.14 1.69 -22.05
C ARG A 256 26.42 3.04 -22.12
N TYR A 257 26.94 3.99 -22.88
CA TYR A 257 26.30 5.29 -23.08
C TYR A 257 24.92 5.16 -23.76
N ALA A 258 24.78 4.29 -24.77
CA ALA A 258 23.49 4.02 -25.39
C ALA A 258 22.51 3.34 -24.41
N LEU A 259 22.98 2.38 -23.60
CA LEU A 259 22.16 1.73 -22.56
C LEU A 259 21.72 2.74 -21.49
N GLU A 260 22.58 3.67 -21.10
CA GLU A 260 22.26 4.74 -20.16
C GLU A 260 21.09 5.59 -20.68
N MET A 261 21.13 6.00 -21.95
CA MET A 261 20.05 6.75 -22.58
C MET A 261 18.74 5.95 -22.74
N ILE A 262 18.82 4.63 -22.89
CA ILE A 262 17.65 3.74 -22.88
C ILE A 262 17.02 3.71 -21.48
N LEU A 263 17.83 3.59 -20.43
CA LEU A 263 17.36 3.44 -19.05
C LEU A 263 16.89 4.74 -18.38
N ILE A 264 17.08 5.90 -19.02
CA ILE A 264 16.48 7.18 -18.59
C ILE A 264 15.35 7.66 -19.52
N SER A 265 15.00 6.86 -20.53
CA SER A 265 13.94 7.19 -21.48
C SER A 265 12.55 7.15 -20.83
N PRO A 266 11.55 7.86 -21.38
CA PRO A 266 10.17 7.72 -20.96
C PRO A 266 9.67 6.27 -21.01
N GLU A 267 10.03 5.50 -22.03
CA GLU A 267 9.61 4.10 -22.22
C GLU A 267 10.16 3.18 -21.14
N PHE A 268 11.32 3.50 -20.55
CA PHE A 268 11.83 2.81 -19.37
C PHE A 268 11.18 3.33 -18.08
N LEU A 269 11.05 4.64 -17.90
CA LEU A 269 10.58 5.24 -16.63
C LEU A 269 9.07 5.13 -16.42
N TYR A 270 8.30 4.91 -17.48
CA TYR A 270 6.84 4.81 -17.44
C TYR A 270 6.35 3.46 -17.95
N ARG A 271 5.19 3.04 -17.45
CA ARG A 271 4.44 1.87 -17.91
C ARG A 271 3.34 2.36 -18.85
N PHE A 272 3.69 2.48 -20.13
CA PHE A 272 2.75 2.90 -21.16
C PHE A 272 1.72 1.82 -21.45
N GLU A 273 0.50 2.28 -21.74
CA GLU A 273 -0.61 1.48 -22.26
C GLU A 273 -1.22 2.26 -23.42
N GLU A 274 -1.65 1.55 -24.46
CA GLU A 274 -2.21 2.13 -25.67
C GLU A 274 -3.57 2.80 -25.39
N SER A 275 -3.63 4.11 -25.61
CA SER A 275 -4.88 4.88 -25.56
C SER A 275 -5.66 4.70 -26.86
N LYS A 276 -6.94 4.31 -26.74
CA LYS A 276 -7.88 4.27 -27.88
C LYS A 276 -8.78 5.50 -27.92
N ASN A 277 -8.58 6.43 -26.99
CA ASN A 277 -9.40 7.63 -26.76
C ASN A 277 -10.89 7.28 -26.59
N LEU A 278 -11.18 6.23 -25.81
CA LEU A 278 -12.54 5.74 -25.58
C LEU A 278 -13.09 6.10 -24.19
N ASP A 279 -14.33 6.59 -24.16
CA ASP A 279 -15.13 6.82 -22.95
C ASP A 279 -15.53 5.52 -22.24
N ALA A 280 -15.64 4.42 -22.98
CA ALA A 280 -16.07 3.13 -22.47
C ALA A 280 -14.85 2.26 -22.12
N PRO A 281 -14.90 1.47 -21.03
CA PRO A 281 -13.82 0.54 -20.71
C PRO A 281 -13.59 -0.49 -21.81
N TYR A 282 -12.32 -0.73 -22.16
CA TYR A 282 -11.87 -1.75 -23.12
C TYR A 282 -10.72 -2.59 -22.53
N PRO A 283 -10.56 -3.86 -22.93
CA PRO A 283 -9.52 -4.72 -22.36
C PRO A 283 -8.13 -4.21 -22.72
N VAL A 284 -7.20 -4.32 -21.77
CA VAL A 284 -5.76 -4.09 -22.03
C VAL A 284 -5.20 -5.21 -22.89
N THR A 285 -4.06 -4.97 -23.53
CA THR A 285 -3.32 -6.02 -24.26
C THR A 285 -2.72 -7.03 -23.28
N GLY A 286 -2.34 -8.21 -23.77
CA GLY A 286 -1.69 -9.22 -22.92
C GLY A 286 -0.35 -8.75 -22.35
N LEU A 287 0.42 -7.92 -23.08
CA LEU A 287 1.67 -7.32 -22.59
C LEU A 287 1.44 -6.26 -21.50
N GLU A 288 0.39 -5.46 -21.64
CA GLU A 288 -0.03 -4.49 -20.61
C GLU A 288 -0.49 -5.23 -19.36
N LEU A 289 -1.27 -6.32 -19.50
CA LEU A 289 -1.68 -7.16 -18.38
C LEU A 289 -0.49 -7.83 -17.68
N ALA A 290 0.48 -8.34 -18.45
CA ALA A 290 1.74 -8.87 -17.93
C ALA A 290 2.47 -7.83 -17.07
N THR A 291 2.56 -6.60 -17.57
CA THR A 291 3.18 -5.47 -16.86
C THR A 291 2.40 -5.10 -15.60
N ARG A 292 1.07 -4.98 -15.66
CA ARG A 292 0.25 -4.71 -14.47
C ARG A 292 0.48 -5.80 -13.40
N LEU A 293 0.48 -7.06 -13.80
CA LEU A 293 0.65 -8.19 -12.90
C LEU A 293 2.05 -8.24 -12.25
N SER A 294 3.11 -8.01 -13.03
CA SER A 294 4.49 -8.03 -12.53
C SER A 294 4.76 -6.92 -11.52
N TYR A 295 4.26 -5.71 -11.77
CA TYR A 295 4.48 -4.60 -10.84
C TYR A 295 3.58 -4.69 -9.62
N PHE A 296 2.38 -5.26 -9.73
CA PHE A 296 1.56 -5.54 -8.55
C PHE A 296 2.20 -6.58 -7.64
N LEU A 297 2.59 -7.75 -8.17
CA LEU A 297 3.03 -8.88 -7.33
C LEU A 297 4.52 -8.85 -6.99
N TRP A 298 5.35 -8.31 -7.87
CA TRP A 298 6.82 -8.34 -7.76
C TRP A 298 7.48 -6.96 -7.76
N SER A 299 6.72 -5.87 -7.97
CA SER A 299 7.27 -4.50 -8.08
C SER A 299 8.45 -4.41 -9.07
N THR A 300 8.39 -5.11 -10.19
CA THR A 300 9.46 -5.17 -11.21
C THR A 300 8.93 -5.58 -12.58
N THR A 301 9.80 -5.59 -13.59
CA THR A 301 9.48 -5.99 -14.97
C THR A 301 9.01 -7.45 -15.09
N PRO A 302 8.10 -7.77 -16.02
CA PRO A 302 7.68 -9.15 -16.28
C PRO A 302 8.85 -10.06 -16.68
N ASP A 303 8.78 -11.33 -16.28
CA ASP A 303 9.74 -12.32 -16.75
C ASP A 303 9.42 -12.83 -18.17
N ALA A 304 10.32 -13.63 -18.74
CA ALA A 304 10.20 -14.09 -20.12
C ALA A 304 8.92 -14.92 -20.37
N GLU A 305 8.50 -15.73 -19.40
CA GLU A 305 7.27 -16.53 -19.47
C GLU A 305 6.04 -15.62 -19.53
N LEU A 306 5.94 -14.65 -18.61
CA LEU A 306 4.80 -13.73 -18.56
C LEU A 306 4.74 -12.83 -19.80
N LEU A 307 5.89 -12.37 -20.30
CA LEU A 307 5.97 -11.64 -21.56
C LEU A 307 5.52 -12.50 -22.75
N GLN A 308 5.86 -13.78 -22.78
CA GLN A 308 5.48 -14.67 -23.87
C GLN A 308 3.96 -14.88 -23.90
N LEU A 309 3.36 -15.22 -22.76
CA LEU A 309 1.90 -15.36 -22.61
C LEU A 309 1.15 -14.05 -22.87
N GLY A 310 1.78 -12.91 -22.56
CA GLY A 310 1.26 -11.59 -22.89
C GLY A 310 1.27 -11.32 -24.40
N ARG A 311 2.32 -11.74 -25.12
CA ARG A 311 2.43 -11.55 -26.58
C ARG A 311 1.47 -12.41 -27.38
N ASP A 312 1.28 -13.68 -26.99
CA ASP A 312 0.37 -14.58 -27.70
C ASP A 312 -1.09 -14.41 -27.29
N GLY A 313 -1.35 -13.60 -26.25
CA GLY A 313 -2.69 -13.28 -25.75
C GLY A 313 -3.27 -14.32 -24.81
N SER A 314 -2.56 -15.42 -24.53
CA SER A 314 -3.02 -16.47 -23.62
C SER A 314 -3.23 -15.95 -22.20
N LEU A 315 -2.45 -14.94 -21.77
CA LEU A 315 -2.59 -14.32 -20.45
C LEU A 315 -3.95 -13.66 -20.22
N LEU A 316 -4.71 -13.36 -21.28
CA LEU A 316 -6.06 -12.79 -21.18
C LEU A 316 -7.11 -13.80 -20.72
N GLN A 317 -6.79 -15.10 -20.75
CA GLN A 317 -7.67 -16.19 -20.32
C GLN A 317 -7.60 -16.35 -18.79
N ASP A 318 -8.75 -16.45 -18.14
CA ASP A 318 -8.86 -16.46 -16.67
C ASP A 318 -8.02 -17.58 -16.03
N GLU A 319 -8.05 -18.79 -16.59
CA GLU A 319 -7.30 -19.93 -16.03
C GLU A 319 -5.77 -19.77 -16.17
N VAL A 320 -5.30 -19.21 -17.30
CA VAL A 320 -3.88 -18.90 -17.49
C VAL A 320 -3.46 -17.80 -16.53
N LEU A 321 -4.28 -16.76 -16.38
CA LEU A 321 -4.02 -15.65 -15.47
C LEU A 321 -3.91 -16.13 -14.02
N LYS A 322 -4.85 -16.94 -13.54
CA LYS A 322 -4.81 -17.55 -12.20
C LYS A 322 -3.57 -18.41 -11.99
N SER A 323 -3.23 -19.25 -12.98
CA SER A 323 -2.01 -20.06 -12.94
C SER A 323 -0.75 -19.19 -12.81
N GLN A 324 -0.69 -18.07 -13.52
CA GLN A 324 0.41 -17.13 -13.43
C GLN A 324 0.44 -16.37 -12.09
N VAL A 325 -0.70 -16.00 -11.51
CA VAL A 325 -0.76 -15.47 -10.13
C VAL A 325 -0.13 -16.46 -9.16
N ALA A 326 -0.57 -17.73 -9.17
CA ALA A 326 -0.04 -18.76 -8.28
C ALA A 326 1.48 -18.99 -8.48
N ARG A 327 1.93 -19.07 -9.74
CA ARG A 327 3.37 -19.18 -10.07
C ARG A 327 4.16 -18.00 -9.51
N MET A 328 3.62 -16.80 -9.65
CA MET A 328 4.28 -15.57 -9.22
C MET A 328 4.32 -15.45 -7.70
N LEU A 329 3.27 -15.87 -6.99
CA LEU A 329 3.27 -15.96 -5.53
C LEU A 329 4.21 -17.08 -5.03
N ASN A 330 4.47 -18.12 -5.83
CA ASN A 330 5.48 -19.13 -5.51
C ASN A 330 6.94 -18.62 -5.66
N SER A 331 7.15 -17.50 -6.33
CA SER A 331 8.48 -16.90 -6.52
C SER A 331 8.92 -16.10 -5.30
N PRO A 332 10.22 -16.06 -4.97
CA PRO A 332 10.74 -15.21 -3.88
C PRO A 332 10.49 -13.71 -4.10
N LYS A 333 10.21 -13.29 -5.34
CA LYS A 333 9.85 -11.91 -5.65
C LYS A 333 8.52 -11.47 -5.01
N ARG A 334 7.65 -12.40 -4.54
CA ARG A 334 6.40 -12.05 -3.85
C ARG A 334 6.61 -11.19 -2.60
N ILE A 335 7.82 -11.22 -2.02
CA ILE A 335 8.15 -10.45 -0.82
C ILE A 335 7.97 -8.95 -1.02
N ALA A 336 7.97 -8.48 -2.27
CA ALA A 336 7.61 -7.11 -2.64
C ALA A 336 6.23 -6.71 -2.11
N LEU A 337 5.24 -7.61 -2.01
CA LEU A 337 3.94 -7.32 -1.40
C LEU A 337 4.09 -6.99 0.10
N SER A 338 4.96 -7.70 0.82
CA SER A 338 5.20 -7.39 2.23
C SER A 338 6.06 -6.13 2.38
N GLU A 339 7.14 -5.98 1.60
CA GLU A 339 8.07 -4.86 1.70
C GLU A 339 7.42 -3.53 1.29
N ASN A 340 6.61 -3.55 0.23
CA ASN A 340 6.11 -2.35 -0.43
C ASN A 340 4.63 -2.07 -0.12
N PHE A 341 3.74 -3.05 -0.28
CA PHE A 341 2.32 -2.84 0.06
C PHE A 341 2.12 -2.77 1.58
N ALA A 342 2.47 -3.83 2.31
CA ALA A 342 2.24 -3.85 3.75
C ALA A 342 3.18 -2.89 4.50
N GLY A 343 4.41 -2.72 4.03
CA GLY A 343 5.39 -1.77 4.57
C GLY A 343 4.86 -0.34 4.61
N GLN A 344 4.17 0.10 3.55
CA GLN A 344 3.54 1.42 3.46
C GLN A 344 2.21 1.47 4.20
N TRP A 345 1.30 0.51 3.96
CA TRP A 345 -0.03 0.52 4.58
C TRP A 345 0.05 0.49 6.12
N LEU A 346 0.86 -0.42 6.67
CA LEU A 346 1.00 -0.58 8.12
C LEU A 346 2.05 0.38 8.72
N GLY A 347 2.85 1.04 7.88
CA GLY A 347 3.86 2.02 8.25
C GLY A 347 5.18 1.46 8.80
N PHE A 348 5.38 0.13 8.81
CA PHE A 348 6.58 -0.46 9.40
C PHE A 348 7.86 -0.19 8.58
N GLY A 349 7.74 0.27 7.34
CA GLY A 349 8.86 0.81 6.55
C GLY A 349 9.62 1.93 7.27
N ASP A 350 8.91 2.76 8.04
CA ASP A 350 9.49 3.90 8.77
C ASP A 350 10.50 3.48 9.83
N LEU A 351 10.47 2.22 10.30
CA LEU A 351 11.49 1.72 11.21
C LEU A 351 12.89 1.75 10.61
N LEU A 352 13.02 1.66 9.29
CA LEU A 352 14.33 1.66 8.61
C LEU A 352 14.73 3.05 8.14
N SER A 353 13.77 3.92 7.81
CA SER A 353 14.02 5.23 7.20
C SER A 353 13.94 6.40 8.17
N ASN A 354 13.16 6.29 9.25
CA ASN A 354 12.89 7.39 10.18
C ASN A 354 13.70 7.26 11.48
N ARG A 355 14.64 8.20 11.66
CA ARG A 355 15.52 8.26 12.86
C ARG A 355 14.76 8.51 14.16
N GLU A 356 13.54 9.03 14.13
CA GLU A 356 12.72 9.18 15.34
C GLU A 356 12.34 7.82 15.94
N TYR A 357 12.19 6.79 15.10
CA TYR A 357 11.86 5.43 15.53
C TYR A 357 13.11 4.57 15.80
N LEU A 358 14.30 5.04 15.43
CA LEU A 358 15.56 4.32 15.64
C LEU A 358 15.82 4.11 17.14
N SER A 359 15.83 2.84 17.56
CA SER A 359 16.27 2.41 18.88
C SER A 359 17.71 1.91 18.79
N SER A 360 17.92 0.85 18.01
CA SER A 360 19.21 0.43 17.47
C SER A 360 18.96 -0.15 16.08
N GLU A 361 19.94 0.00 15.20
CA GLU A 361 19.86 -0.51 13.82
C GLU A 361 19.45 -2.00 13.77
N ARG A 362 20.04 -2.83 14.63
CA ARG A 362 19.66 -4.24 14.78
C ARG A 362 18.24 -4.44 15.26
N TRP A 363 17.84 -3.76 16.33
CA TRP A 363 16.49 -3.94 16.88
C TRP A 363 15.44 -3.52 15.85
N ASN A 364 15.68 -2.41 15.15
CA ASN A 364 14.82 -1.93 14.07
C ASN A 364 14.73 -2.95 12.93
N ARG A 365 15.85 -3.53 12.50
CA ARG A 365 15.86 -4.55 11.45
C ARG A 365 15.15 -5.83 11.85
N GLU A 366 15.45 -6.39 13.03
CA GLU A 366 14.84 -7.63 13.52
C GLU A 366 13.31 -7.45 13.67
N THR A 367 12.89 -6.31 14.19
CA THR A 367 11.48 -5.97 14.41
C THR A 367 10.73 -5.68 13.10
N TYR A 368 11.39 -5.03 12.13
CA TYR A 368 10.89 -4.88 10.76
C TYR A 368 10.66 -6.25 10.12
N ASP A 369 11.63 -7.14 10.22
CA ASP A 369 11.56 -8.49 9.62
C ASP A 369 10.44 -9.32 10.28
N GLU A 370 10.20 -9.21 11.58
CA GLU A 370 9.08 -9.91 12.25
C GLU A 370 7.72 -9.60 11.59
N VAL A 371 7.44 -8.32 11.26
CA VAL A 371 6.19 -7.94 10.56
C VAL A 371 6.24 -8.31 9.08
N LEU A 372 7.38 -8.12 8.43
CA LEU A 372 7.59 -8.47 7.02
C LEU A 372 7.23 -9.94 6.75
N PHE A 373 7.81 -10.85 7.54
CA PHE A 373 7.57 -12.28 7.39
C PHE A 373 6.22 -12.73 7.94
N PHE A 374 5.62 -11.99 8.88
CA PHE A 374 4.22 -12.22 9.25
C PHE A 374 3.30 -12.07 8.03
N VAL A 375 3.45 -10.99 7.27
CA VAL A 375 2.64 -10.75 6.07
C VAL A 375 2.98 -11.74 4.96
N ASP A 376 4.26 -12.08 4.76
CA ASP A 376 4.65 -13.12 3.78
C ASP A 376 4.03 -14.48 4.12
N GLU A 377 3.98 -14.84 5.40
CA GLU A 377 3.37 -16.08 5.87
C GLU A 377 1.87 -16.14 5.60
N LEU A 378 1.17 -14.99 5.65
CA LEU A 378 -0.23 -14.95 5.25
C LEU A 378 -0.40 -15.38 3.79
N ILE A 379 0.46 -14.89 2.90
CA ILE A 379 0.42 -15.20 1.46
C ILE A 379 0.87 -16.65 1.22
N LYS A 380 2.03 -17.01 1.78
CA LYS A 380 2.70 -18.30 1.59
C LYS A 380 1.82 -19.47 2.01
N SER A 381 1.11 -19.33 3.12
CA SER A 381 0.28 -20.39 3.70
C SER A 381 -1.21 -20.17 3.46
N ASP A 382 -1.55 -19.20 2.60
CA ASP A 382 -2.92 -18.76 2.30
C ASP A 382 -3.79 -18.66 3.56
N ARG A 383 -3.38 -17.78 4.47
CA ARG A 383 -4.03 -17.59 5.77
C ARG A 383 -5.10 -16.52 5.68
N SER A 384 -5.93 -16.46 6.71
CA SER A 384 -6.90 -15.39 6.84
C SER A 384 -6.16 -14.08 7.11
N PHE A 385 -6.42 -13.01 6.36
CA PHE A 385 -5.81 -11.71 6.69
C PHE A 385 -6.34 -11.12 8.01
N LEU A 386 -7.45 -11.65 8.55
CA LEU A 386 -7.92 -11.29 9.89
C LEU A 386 -6.93 -11.72 10.99
N GLU A 387 -5.99 -12.62 10.68
CA GLU A 387 -4.89 -12.99 11.58
C GLU A 387 -3.94 -11.81 11.85
N LEU A 388 -3.95 -10.74 11.04
CA LEU A 388 -3.30 -9.45 11.37
C LEU A 388 -3.79 -8.89 12.71
N ILE A 389 -5.04 -9.17 13.09
CA ILE A 389 -5.65 -8.70 14.34
C ILE A 389 -5.27 -9.64 15.48
N GLN A 390 -5.53 -10.93 15.30
CA GLN A 390 -5.24 -11.96 16.30
C GLN A 390 -4.88 -13.27 15.61
N SER A 391 -3.76 -13.85 16.03
CA SER A 391 -3.28 -15.17 15.62
C SER A 391 -2.78 -15.96 16.83
N ASP A 392 -2.61 -17.27 16.68
CA ASP A 392 -1.95 -18.17 17.65
C ASP A 392 -0.49 -18.49 17.25
N TRP A 393 0.02 -17.75 16.26
CA TRP A 393 1.38 -17.84 15.75
C TRP A 393 1.92 -16.45 15.43
N ILE A 394 3.24 -16.28 15.52
CA ILE A 394 3.93 -15.03 15.17
C ILE A 394 5.33 -15.35 14.65
N TYR A 395 5.97 -14.38 14.03
CA TYR A 395 7.41 -14.40 13.83
C TYR A 395 8.11 -13.76 15.03
N LYS A 396 9.23 -14.34 15.43
CA LYS A 396 10.15 -13.77 16.42
C LYS A 396 11.57 -13.85 15.91
N ARG A 397 12.43 -12.91 16.31
CA ARG A 397 13.88 -13.01 16.09
C ARG A 397 14.39 -14.40 16.46
N SER A 398 15.32 -14.93 15.65
CA SER A 398 15.92 -16.26 15.81
C SER A 398 16.44 -16.57 17.22
N SER A 399 16.92 -15.53 17.91
CA SER A 399 17.51 -15.59 19.25
C SER A 399 16.49 -15.58 20.39
N ALA A 400 15.20 -15.40 20.09
CA ALA A 400 14.14 -15.41 21.08
C ALA A 400 14.08 -16.76 21.81
N ARG A 401 14.05 -16.72 23.14
CA ARG A 401 13.95 -17.89 24.01
C ARG A 401 12.56 -17.99 24.62
N GLY A 402 12.17 -19.19 25.05
CA GLY A 402 10.88 -19.42 25.72
C GLY A 402 9.70 -19.66 24.78
N TYR A 403 9.92 -19.65 23.47
CA TYR A 403 8.88 -19.91 22.47
C TYR A 403 8.96 -21.34 21.94
N GLN A 404 7.80 -21.96 21.72
CA GLN A 404 7.71 -23.20 20.96
C GLN A 404 7.82 -22.86 19.47
N LYS A 405 8.96 -23.19 18.87
CA LYS A 405 9.16 -23.07 17.42
C LYS A 405 8.16 -23.96 16.68
N ILE A 406 7.52 -23.40 15.66
CA ILE A 406 6.76 -24.18 14.69
C ILE A 406 7.76 -24.70 13.67
N ASP A 407 7.75 -26.01 13.45
CA ASP A 407 8.50 -26.58 12.34
C ASP A 407 7.89 -26.05 11.03
N PRO A 408 8.64 -25.29 10.20
CA PRO A 408 8.12 -24.76 8.95
C PRO A 408 7.61 -25.85 8.00
N GLU A 409 8.12 -27.08 8.09
CA GLU A 409 7.66 -28.23 7.30
C GLU A 409 6.32 -28.79 7.80
N SER A 410 5.94 -28.51 9.05
CA SER A 410 4.66 -28.93 9.64
C SER A 410 3.49 -28.01 9.28
N VAL A 411 3.77 -26.82 8.73
CA VAL A 411 2.75 -25.88 8.25
C VAL A 411 2.42 -26.25 6.81
N GLN A 412 1.13 -26.40 6.51
CA GLN A 412 0.68 -26.53 5.13
C GLN A 412 0.93 -25.22 4.39
N ASN A 413 2.05 -25.14 3.69
CA ASN A 413 2.42 -24.01 2.86
C ASN A 413 1.88 -24.24 1.43
N LEU A 414 1.22 -23.24 0.86
CA LEU A 414 0.83 -23.25 -0.56
C LEU A 414 2.03 -22.92 -1.46
N TYR A 415 2.92 -22.05 -0.98
CA TYR A 415 4.07 -21.55 -1.72
C TYR A 415 5.40 -21.84 -1.02
N ALA A 416 6.48 -21.81 -1.80
CA ALA A 416 7.83 -22.06 -1.32
C ALA A 416 8.30 -20.98 -0.33
N ASN A 417 9.13 -21.39 0.65
CA ASN A 417 9.83 -20.46 1.53
C ASN A 417 10.88 -19.66 0.75
N ILE A 418 11.03 -18.37 1.08
CA ILE A 418 11.94 -17.46 0.37
C ILE A 418 13.31 -17.33 1.03
N PHE A 419 13.52 -17.95 2.20
CA PHE A 419 14.74 -17.77 2.99
C PHE A 419 16.01 -18.14 2.21
N ALA A 420 16.00 -19.24 1.44
CA ALA A 420 17.13 -19.64 0.61
C ALA A 420 17.55 -18.57 -0.41
N SER A 421 16.61 -17.75 -0.89
CA SER A 421 16.90 -16.63 -1.80
C SER A 421 17.43 -15.38 -1.09
N ARG A 422 17.29 -15.32 0.24
CA ARG A 422 17.74 -14.22 1.12
C ARG A 422 19.04 -14.58 1.86
N GLU A 423 19.52 -15.81 1.73
CA GLU A 423 20.83 -16.21 2.26
C GLU A 423 21.96 -15.59 1.44
N SER A 424 22.90 -14.94 2.13
CA SER A 424 24.15 -14.53 1.51
C SER A 424 25.08 -15.74 1.41
N SER A 425 25.57 -16.06 0.21
CA SER A 425 26.49 -17.20 -0.05
C SER A 425 27.93 -16.96 0.42
N THR A 426 28.11 -16.05 1.37
CA THR A 426 29.41 -15.65 1.92
C THR A 426 29.86 -16.62 3.01
N GLN A 427 31.15 -16.98 2.98
CA GLN A 427 31.79 -17.71 4.08
C GLN A 427 31.95 -16.83 5.34
N ASP A 428 31.74 -15.52 5.21
CA ASP A 428 31.76 -14.59 6.33
C ASP A 428 30.47 -14.70 7.15
N LYS A 429 30.56 -15.38 8.29
CA LYS A 429 29.47 -15.50 9.27
C LYS A 429 28.93 -14.14 9.74
N ARG A 430 29.66 -13.04 9.54
CA ARG A 430 29.29 -11.67 9.93
C ARG A 430 28.29 -11.03 8.97
N ILE A 431 28.10 -11.56 7.77
CA ILE A 431 27.11 -11.05 6.78
C ILE A 431 25.97 -12.09 6.61
N ARG A 432 25.94 -13.11 7.47
CA ARG A 432 24.92 -14.14 7.42
C ARG A 432 23.62 -13.59 7.98
N TYR A 433 22.61 -13.51 7.12
CA TYR A 433 21.26 -13.22 7.50
C TYR A 433 20.72 -14.30 8.45
N ASP A 434 20.11 -13.89 9.55
CA ASP A 434 19.49 -14.76 10.54
C ASP A 434 17.98 -14.44 10.59
N PRO A 435 17.15 -15.10 9.75
CA PRO A 435 15.74 -14.77 9.62
C PRO A 435 14.98 -15.01 10.93
N PRO A 436 13.88 -14.26 11.15
CA PRO A 436 12.98 -14.58 12.25
C PRO A 436 12.36 -15.98 12.04
N VAL A 437 12.03 -16.62 13.15
CA VAL A 437 11.44 -17.96 13.20
C VAL A 437 9.97 -17.88 13.53
N LEU A 438 9.19 -18.75 12.88
CA LEU A 438 7.78 -18.93 13.16
C LEU A 438 7.60 -19.68 14.49
N VAL A 439 6.77 -19.15 15.39
CA VAL A 439 6.52 -19.71 16.73
C VAL A 439 5.04 -19.74 17.05
N LYS A 440 4.62 -20.69 17.91
CA LYS A 440 3.29 -20.66 18.52
C LYS A 440 3.27 -19.67 19.67
N THR A 441 2.13 -19.00 19.84
CA THR A 441 1.84 -18.20 21.02
C THR A 441 0.41 -18.48 21.51
N GLN A 442 0.29 -18.69 22.82
CA GLN A 442 -0.98 -18.74 23.54
C GLN A 442 -1.05 -17.65 24.60
N ASP A 443 -0.11 -16.70 24.54
CA ASP A 443 -0.01 -15.60 25.48
C ASP A 443 -1.10 -14.58 25.15
N ASP A 444 -1.90 -14.19 26.15
CA ASP A 444 -2.95 -13.17 26.00
C ASP A 444 -2.40 -11.78 25.63
N ARG A 445 -1.07 -11.62 25.66
CA ARG A 445 -0.34 -10.41 25.25
C ARG A 445 0.00 -10.39 23.77
N GLU A 446 0.08 -11.54 23.10
CA GLU A 446 0.64 -11.65 21.75
C GLU A 446 -0.41 -12.06 20.71
N GLY A 447 0.04 -12.30 19.48
CA GLY A 447 -0.79 -12.65 18.33
C GLY A 447 -1.17 -11.45 17.46
N GLY A 448 -1.18 -11.62 16.15
CA GLY A 448 -1.36 -10.55 15.19
C GLY A 448 -0.25 -9.49 15.24
N ILE A 449 -0.42 -8.43 14.44
CA ILE A 449 0.56 -7.34 14.30
C ILE A 449 0.30 -6.17 15.25
N ILE A 450 -0.94 -6.02 15.75
CA ILE A 450 -1.33 -4.88 16.60
C ILE A 450 -0.42 -4.80 17.84
N THR A 451 -0.08 -5.94 18.45
CA THR A 451 0.77 -6.03 19.64
C THR A 451 2.25 -6.29 19.31
N SER A 452 2.66 -6.14 18.06
CA SER A 452 4.07 -6.34 17.68
C SER A 452 4.95 -5.18 18.18
N PRO A 453 6.24 -5.44 18.49
CA PRO A 453 7.17 -4.38 18.87
C PRO A 453 7.29 -3.27 17.83
N ALA A 454 7.12 -3.61 16.53
CA ALA A 454 7.14 -2.68 15.42
C ALA A 454 6.02 -1.62 15.58
N ILE A 455 4.78 -2.09 15.66
CA ILE A 455 3.62 -1.20 15.77
C ILE A 455 3.65 -0.42 17.09
N MET A 456 4.09 -1.05 18.19
CA MET A 456 4.24 -0.36 19.48
C MET A 456 5.21 0.81 19.41
N ARG A 457 6.26 0.69 18.58
CA ARG A 457 7.25 1.75 18.35
C ARG A 457 6.74 2.85 17.44
N LEU A 458 6.10 2.49 16.33
CA LEU A 458 5.53 3.43 15.35
C LEU A 458 4.47 4.34 15.97
N THR A 459 3.74 3.83 16.96
CA THR A 459 2.64 4.53 17.62
C THR A 459 3.05 5.22 18.94
N ALA A 460 4.35 5.32 19.22
CA ALA A 460 4.90 5.94 20.43
C ALA A 460 5.88 7.09 20.09
N SER A 461 6.20 7.94 21.07
CA SER A 461 7.39 8.81 20.95
C SER A 461 8.65 8.03 21.37
N LYS A 462 9.81 8.67 21.32
CA LYS A 462 11.09 8.02 21.71
C LYS A 462 11.10 7.51 23.16
N ASP A 463 10.45 8.21 24.06
CA ASP A 463 10.57 8.07 25.52
C ASP A 463 9.24 7.78 26.24
N ARG A 464 8.09 7.93 25.56
CA ARG A 464 6.77 7.70 26.15
C ARG A 464 5.79 7.02 25.19
N THR A 465 4.84 6.30 25.76
CA THR A 465 3.71 5.74 25.02
C THR A 465 2.71 6.83 24.61
N SER A 466 1.84 6.53 23.65
CA SER A 466 0.73 7.41 23.26
C SER A 466 -0.52 6.56 23.00
N PRO A 467 -1.43 6.43 23.97
CA PRO A 467 -2.68 5.71 23.79
C PRO A 467 -3.49 6.26 22.61
N ILE A 468 -3.50 7.58 22.45
CA ILE A 468 -4.24 8.23 21.35
C ILE A 468 -3.67 7.83 19.99
N ARG A 469 -2.36 7.89 19.78
CA ARG A 469 -1.75 7.45 18.51
C ARG A 469 -1.98 5.96 18.26
N ARG A 470 -1.91 5.12 19.29
CA ARG A 470 -2.22 3.68 19.20
C ARG A 470 -3.67 3.42 18.78
N GLY A 471 -4.62 4.04 19.47
CA GLY A 471 -6.04 3.88 19.19
C GLY A 471 -6.42 4.42 17.82
N VAL A 472 -5.89 5.59 17.44
CA VAL A 472 -6.07 6.16 16.10
C VAL A 472 -5.49 5.23 15.04
N TRP A 473 -4.27 4.71 15.21
CA TRP A 473 -3.68 3.78 14.24
C TRP A 473 -4.53 2.51 14.06
N VAL A 474 -5.07 1.93 15.14
CA VAL A 474 -6.00 0.78 15.00
C VAL A 474 -7.28 1.20 14.28
N LEU A 475 -7.85 2.35 14.60
CA LEU A 475 -9.11 2.78 13.98
C LEU A 475 -8.96 3.17 12.50
N SER A 476 -7.94 3.93 12.15
CA SER A 476 -7.72 4.38 10.77
C SER A 476 -7.06 3.30 9.92
N THR A 477 -5.95 2.72 10.38
CA THR A 477 -5.12 1.83 9.56
C THR A 477 -5.74 0.45 9.43
N ILE A 478 -6.28 -0.08 10.54
CA ILE A 478 -6.81 -1.45 10.58
C ILE A 478 -8.31 -1.47 10.24
N ILE A 479 -9.12 -0.67 10.93
CA ILE A 479 -10.58 -0.66 10.74
C ILE A 479 -10.99 0.14 9.50
N GLY A 480 -10.18 1.12 9.04
CA GLY A 480 -10.52 1.95 7.88
C GLY A 480 -11.52 3.06 8.20
N LYS A 481 -11.58 3.51 9.46
CA LYS A 481 -12.44 4.61 9.89
C LYS A 481 -11.60 5.87 10.10
N ASP A 482 -11.73 6.79 9.16
CA ASP A 482 -11.12 8.11 9.25
C ASP A 482 -11.69 8.91 10.43
N LEU A 483 -10.78 9.54 11.17
CA LEU A 483 -11.09 10.52 12.20
C LEU A 483 -10.60 11.88 11.74
N GLU A 484 -11.50 12.85 11.73
CA GLU A 484 -11.12 14.26 11.65
C GLU A 484 -11.08 14.80 13.09
N PRO A 485 -9.93 15.31 13.56
CA PRO A 485 -9.86 15.93 14.88
C PRO A 485 -10.74 17.20 14.91
N PRO A 486 -11.35 17.55 16.05
CA PRO A 486 -11.98 18.85 16.22
C PRO A 486 -10.97 20.00 15.97
N PRO A 487 -11.41 21.20 15.56
CA PRO A 487 -10.51 22.31 15.26
C PRO A 487 -9.70 22.82 16.47
N ASP A 488 -10.29 22.76 17.68
CA ASP A 488 -9.69 23.29 18.92
C ASP A 488 -9.33 22.19 19.92
N VAL A 489 -8.48 21.23 19.50
CA VAL A 489 -7.96 20.19 20.43
C VAL A 489 -6.98 20.84 21.42
N PRO A 490 -7.28 20.88 22.73
CA PRO A 490 -6.37 21.47 23.72
C PRO A 490 -5.06 20.69 23.80
N SER A 491 -3.94 21.38 24.02
CA SER A 491 -2.66 20.69 24.22
C SER A 491 -2.67 19.87 25.52
N ILE A 492 -1.81 18.86 25.60
CA ILE A 492 -1.66 18.07 26.84
C ILE A 492 -1.21 18.95 28.01
N GLU A 493 -0.41 19.99 27.76
CA GLU A 493 0.01 20.93 28.81
C GLU A 493 -1.16 21.81 29.28
N GLU A 494 -2.03 22.25 28.37
CA GLU A 494 -3.28 22.94 28.73
C GLU A 494 -4.19 22.04 29.58
N ALA A 495 -4.30 20.75 29.23
CA ALA A 495 -5.05 19.79 30.03
C ALA A 495 -4.42 19.57 31.42
N ARG A 496 -3.09 19.57 31.51
CA ARG A 496 -2.34 19.43 32.76
C ARG A 496 -2.47 20.67 33.67
N GLU A 497 -2.40 21.87 33.09
CA GLU A 497 -2.61 23.12 33.81
C GLU A 497 -4.05 23.23 34.34
N ALA A 498 -5.03 22.83 33.53
CA ALA A 498 -6.44 22.82 33.91
C ALA A 498 -6.75 21.87 35.08
N LEU A 499 -5.96 20.81 35.26
CA LEU A 499 -6.14 19.84 36.34
C LEU A 499 -5.83 20.42 37.73
N GLN A 500 -5.03 21.50 37.87
CA GLN A 500 -4.59 22.05 39.16
C GLN A 500 -4.00 20.99 40.12
N VAL A 501 -3.55 19.84 39.62
CA VAL A 501 -3.08 18.72 40.45
C VAL A 501 -1.64 18.99 40.90
N LYS A 502 -1.38 18.89 42.20
CA LYS A 502 -0.03 19.05 42.81
C LYS A 502 0.90 17.85 42.58
N GLU A 503 0.35 16.73 42.09
CA GLU A 503 1.02 15.48 41.73
C GLU A 503 1.03 15.26 40.21
N THR A 504 1.88 14.37 39.71
CA THR A 504 1.93 13.99 38.29
C THR A 504 0.72 13.09 37.94
N PRO A 505 -0.29 13.57 37.18
CA PRO A 505 -1.47 12.78 36.86
C PRO A 505 -1.13 11.61 35.92
N SER A 506 -1.85 10.50 36.06
CA SER A 506 -1.71 9.35 35.17
C SER A 506 -2.19 9.66 33.75
N VAL A 507 -1.74 8.88 32.76
CA VAL A 507 -2.15 9.05 31.35
C VAL A 507 -3.68 8.91 31.19
N ALA A 508 -4.31 8.01 31.94
CA ALA A 508 -5.76 7.83 31.91
C ALA A 508 -6.50 9.07 32.48
N GLU A 509 -5.96 9.70 33.53
CA GLU A 509 -6.54 10.93 34.11
C GLU A 509 -6.38 12.13 33.17
N LEU A 510 -5.23 12.25 32.48
CA LEU A 510 -5.01 13.26 31.46
C LEU A 510 -6.01 13.14 30.32
N ILE A 511 -6.25 11.92 29.81
CA ILE A 511 -7.26 11.68 28.77
C ILE A 511 -8.65 12.00 29.30
N LYS A 512 -8.99 11.57 30.52
CA LYS A 512 -10.29 11.86 31.15
C LYS A 512 -10.55 13.37 31.25
N GLN A 513 -9.54 14.17 31.55
CA GLN A 513 -9.66 15.63 31.53
C GLN A 513 -9.83 16.17 30.11
N HIS A 514 -9.05 15.65 29.16
CA HIS A 514 -9.11 16.05 27.76
C HIS A 514 -10.49 15.83 27.13
N ILE A 515 -11.21 14.78 27.56
CA ILE A 515 -12.57 14.47 27.10
C ILE A 515 -13.68 15.11 27.93
N SER A 516 -13.38 16.09 28.79
CA SER A 516 -14.38 16.78 29.62
C SER A 516 -15.42 17.59 28.80
N LYS A 517 -15.12 17.85 27.52
CA LYS A 517 -16.03 18.47 26.55
C LYS A 517 -16.82 17.42 25.76
N SER A 518 -18.09 17.69 25.50
CA SER A 518 -19.01 16.81 24.75
C SER A 518 -18.54 16.50 23.33
N GLU A 519 -17.79 17.40 22.70
CA GLU A 519 -17.29 17.22 21.34
C GLU A 519 -16.13 16.20 21.29
N CYS A 520 -15.33 16.11 22.37
CA CYS A 520 -14.18 15.22 22.46
C CYS A 520 -14.60 13.76 22.75
N ILE A 521 -15.62 13.55 23.59
CA ILE A 521 -16.03 12.20 24.02
C ILE A 521 -16.54 11.33 22.86
N ILE A 522 -17.06 11.95 21.80
CA ILE A 522 -17.59 11.25 20.61
C ILE A 522 -16.48 10.44 19.92
N CYS A 523 -15.33 11.06 19.64
CA CYS A 523 -14.20 10.38 19.03
C CYS A 523 -13.51 9.44 20.03
N HIS A 524 -13.32 9.90 21.27
CA HIS A 524 -12.60 9.15 22.30
C HIS A 524 -13.30 7.85 22.71
N ARG A 525 -14.63 7.74 22.60
CA ARG A 525 -15.37 6.49 22.80
C ARG A 525 -14.83 5.34 21.94
N SER A 526 -14.32 5.64 20.75
CA SER A 526 -13.75 4.64 19.83
C SER A 526 -12.23 4.53 19.92
N ILE A 527 -11.53 5.58 20.35
CA ILE A 527 -10.06 5.63 20.41
C ILE A 527 -9.54 5.05 21.73
N ASP A 528 -10.07 5.52 22.86
CA ASP A 528 -9.49 5.26 24.18
C ASP A 528 -9.44 3.78 24.54
N PRO A 529 -10.49 2.96 24.28
CA PRO A 529 -10.42 1.54 24.57
C PRO A 529 -9.28 0.85 23.79
N LEU A 530 -9.09 1.23 22.52
CA LEU A 530 -8.06 0.64 21.65
C LEU A 530 -6.65 1.06 22.06
N GLY A 531 -6.49 2.32 22.45
CA GLY A 531 -5.22 2.89 22.89
C GLY A 531 -4.80 2.41 24.27
N LEU A 532 -5.68 2.58 25.27
CA LEU A 532 -5.42 2.20 26.65
C LEU A 532 -5.27 0.70 26.81
N GLY A 533 -6.00 -0.10 26.02
CA GLY A 533 -5.86 -1.55 25.98
C GLY A 533 -4.46 -2.05 25.63
N LEU A 534 -3.63 -1.18 25.05
CA LEU A 534 -2.24 -1.46 24.68
C LEU A 534 -1.22 -0.81 25.63
N GLU A 535 -1.65 -0.12 26.69
CA GLU A 535 -0.71 0.60 27.56
C GLU A 535 0.21 -0.29 28.40
N ASN A 536 -0.09 -1.58 28.53
CA ASN A 536 0.88 -2.52 29.09
C ASN A 536 2.12 -2.71 28.21
N PHE A 537 2.13 -2.24 26.96
CA PHE A 537 3.32 -2.22 26.12
C PHE A 537 4.04 -0.88 26.25
N ALA A 538 5.30 -0.92 26.65
CA ALA A 538 6.22 0.21 26.58
C ALA A 538 6.46 0.65 25.11
N PRO A 539 7.17 1.76 24.85
CA PRO A 539 7.42 2.24 23.48
C PRO A 539 8.09 1.21 22.56
N THR A 540 8.90 0.29 23.07
CA THR A 540 9.57 -0.77 22.30
C THR A 540 8.84 -2.11 22.34
N GLY A 541 7.60 -2.14 22.87
CA GLY A 541 6.80 -3.36 22.97
C GLY A 541 7.11 -4.24 24.19
N GLU A 542 7.95 -3.79 25.11
CA GLU A 542 8.19 -4.50 26.37
C GLU A 542 6.95 -4.45 27.28
N TRP A 543 6.64 -5.57 27.94
CA TRP A 543 5.49 -5.62 28.84
C TRP A 543 5.79 -4.91 30.17
N ARG A 544 4.85 -4.11 30.65
CA ARG A 544 4.93 -3.39 31.93
C ARG A 544 3.59 -3.40 32.66
N THR A 545 3.65 -3.45 33.99
CA THR A 545 2.49 -3.28 34.89
C THR A 545 2.50 -1.94 35.62
N LEU A 546 3.65 -1.24 35.60
CA LEU A 546 3.85 0.09 36.15
C LEU A 546 4.39 1.03 35.07
N TYR A 547 4.11 2.33 35.17
CA TYR A 547 4.80 3.39 34.43
C TYR A 547 6.18 3.67 35.06
N PRO A 548 7.08 4.42 34.38
CA PRO A 548 8.39 4.79 34.94
C PRO A 548 8.30 5.52 36.28
N ASP A 549 7.22 6.28 36.51
CA ASP A 549 6.91 6.99 37.76
C ASP A 549 6.29 6.10 38.86
N GLN A 550 6.29 4.76 38.67
CA GLN A 550 5.73 3.75 39.56
C GLN A 550 4.20 3.72 39.67
N THR A 551 3.48 4.50 38.88
CA THR A 551 2.01 4.41 38.86
C THR A 551 1.54 3.13 38.14
N PRO A 552 0.44 2.48 38.59
CA PRO A 552 -0.10 1.29 37.91
C PRO A 552 -0.63 1.58 36.51
N VAL A 553 -0.41 0.65 35.58
CA VAL A 553 -1.00 0.71 34.24
C VAL A 553 -2.48 0.35 34.28
N GLN A 554 -3.30 1.20 33.68
CA GLN A 554 -4.73 0.96 33.46
C GLN A 554 -4.97 0.61 31.99
N SER A 555 -5.21 -0.66 31.70
CA SER A 555 -5.43 -1.17 30.34
C SER A 555 -6.74 -1.92 30.14
N ALA A 556 -7.46 -2.25 31.21
CA ALA A 556 -8.82 -2.77 31.07
C ALA A 556 -9.74 -1.67 30.53
N GLY A 557 -10.67 -2.03 29.65
CA GLY A 557 -11.52 -1.06 28.96
C GLY A 557 -12.90 -1.58 28.62
N VAL A 558 -13.74 -0.67 28.13
CA VAL A 558 -15.11 -0.95 27.67
C VAL A 558 -15.21 -0.50 26.22
N MET A 559 -15.58 -1.42 25.34
CA MET A 559 -15.79 -1.15 23.91
C MET A 559 -17.11 -0.37 23.69
N PRO A 560 -17.29 0.29 22.52
CA PRO A 560 -18.53 1.03 22.22
C PRO A 560 -19.83 0.22 22.35
N ASN A 561 -19.78 -1.10 22.19
CA ASN A 561 -20.92 -2.01 22.37
C ASN A 561 -21.20 -2.38 23.85
N GLY A 562 -20.47 -1.80 24.81
CA GLY A 562 -20.59 -2.07 26.24
C GLY A 562 -19.84 -3.31 26.74
N LYS A 563 -19.23 -4.12 25.88
CA LYS A 563 -18.42 -5.27 26.31
C LYS A 563 -17.09 -4.82 26.92
N THR A 564 -16.67 -5.51 27.97
CA THR A 564 -15.44 -5.22 28.71
C THR A 564 -14.31 -6.16 28.29
N PHE A 565 -13.07 -5.69 28.36
CA PHE A 565 -11.88 -6.54 28.24
C PHE A 565 -10.84 -6.19 29.32
N LYS A 566 -9.97 -7.16 29.62
CA LYS A 566 -8.86 -7.05 30.58
C LYS A 566 -7.50 -7.35 29.96
N THR A 567 -7.47 -8.02 28.82
CA THR A 567 -6.23 -8.40 28.13
C THR A 567 -6.21 -7.87 26.70
N PRO A 568 -5.01 -7.67 26.10
CA PRO A 568 -4.90 -7.33 24.69
C PRO A 568 -5.59 -8.34 23.78
N ARG A 569 -5.53 -9.64 24.08
CA ARG A 569 -6.24 -10.67 23.32
C ARG A 569 -7.76 -10.51 23.37
N GLU A 570 -8.34 -10.29 24.55
CA GLU A 570 -9.78 -10.03 24.67
C GLU A 570 -10.19 -8.80 23.87
N MET A 571 -9.40 -7.71 23.92
CA MET A 571 -9.64 -6.50 23.10
C MET A 571 -9.62 -6.83 21.59
N LYS A 572 -8.62 -7.59 21.12
CA LYS A 572 -8.48 -7.95 19.70
C LYS A 572 -9.60 -8.90 19.23
N LEU A 573 -10.10 -9.78 20.10
CA LEU A 573 -11.28 -10.59 19.79
C LEU A 573 -12.56 -9.76 19.70
N LEU A 574 -12.73 -8.76 20.57
CA LEU A 574 -13.84 -7.81 20.47
C LEU A 574 -13.75 -6.94 19.22
N LEU A 575 -12.54 -6.55 18.80
CA LEU A 575 -12.30 -5.86 17.54
C LEU A 575 -12.79 -6.68 16.35
N LEU A 576 -12.45 -7.96 16.29
CA LEU A 576 -12.96 -8.87 15.27
C LEU A 576 -14.48 -8.98 15.35
N GLU A 577 -15.05 -9.19 16.53
CA GLU A 577 -16.50 -9.30 16.68
C GLU A 577 -17.26 -8.06 16.17
N MET A 578 -16.74 -6.86 16.45
CA MET A 578 -17.43 -5.61 16.15
C MET A 578 -17.16 -5.10 14.73
N TYR A 579 -15.96 -5.33 14.21
CA TYR A 579 -15.43 -4.63 13.03
C TYR A 579 -14.91 -5.58 11.94
N GLN A 580 -15.18 -6.88 11.99
CA GLN A 580 -14.71 -7.85 10.98
C GLN A 580 -14.98 -7.38 9.54
N ASP A 581 -16.18 -6.88 9.27
CA ASP A 581 -16.58 -6.44 7.93
C ASP A 581 -15.91 -5.12 7.53
N ASP A 582 -15.71 -4.19 8.47
CA ASP A 582 -14.97 -2.94 8.23
C ASP A 582 -13.49 -3.24 7.94
N ILE A 583 -12.87 -4.11 8.75
CA ILE A 583 -11.48 -4.56 8.57
C ILE A 583 -11.32 -5.28 7.23
N ALA A 584 -12.25 -6.15 6.86
CA ALA A 584 -12.23 -6.83 5.57
C ALA A 584 -12.36 -5.84 4.40
N ASN A 585 -13.30 -4.89 4.48
CA ASN A 585 -13.47 -3.86 3.48
C ASN A 585 -12.21 -3.01 3.31
N ASN A 586 -11.63 -2.54 4.42
CA ASN A 586 -10.41 -1.75 4.40
C ASN A 586 -9.23 -2.55 3.82
N PHE A 587 -9.01 -3.81 4.24
CA PHE A 587 -7.95 -4.64 3.67
C PHE A 587 -8.08 -4.77 2.14
N VAL A 588 -9.28 -5.07 1.64
CA VAL A 588 -9.54 -5.17 0.20
C VAL A 588 -9.33 -3.82 -0.48
N GLU A 589 -9.83 -2.71 0.09
CA GLU A 589 -9.65 -1.37 -0.46
C GLU A 589 -8.18 -0.96 -0.58
N GLN A 590 -7.38 -1.19 0.46
CA GLN A 590 -5.95 -0.86 0.48
C GLN A 590 -5.17 -1.66 -0.57
N MET A 591 -5.40 -2.98 -0.64
CA MET A 591 -4.74 -3.83 -1.63
C MET A 591 -5.20 -3.48 -3.06
N PHE A 592 -6.49 -3.16 -3.24
CA PHE A 592 -7.05 -2.73 -4.51
C PHE A 592 -6.43 -1.41 -4.98
N ALA A 593 -6.30 -0.43 -4.08
CA ALA A 593 -5.68 0.85 -4.37
C ALA A 593 -4.20 0.69 -4.77
N TYR A 594 -3.44 -0.11 -4.01
CA TYR A 594 -2.05 -0.44 -4.33
C TYR A 594 -1.92 -1.15 -5.68
N ALA A 595 -2.77 -2.14 -5.97
CA ALA A 595 -2.73 -2.88 -7.23
C ALA A 595 -3.01 -2.01 -8.46
N LEU A 596 -3.92 -1.03 -8.33
CA LEU A 596 -4.28 -0.13 -9.42
C LEU A 596 -3.34 1.08 -9.54
N GLY A 597 -2.60 1.39 -8.47
CA GLY A 597 -1.75 2.58 -8.35
C GLY A 597 -2.57 3.86 -8.31
N ARG A 598 -3.72 3.85 -7.61
CA ARG A 598 -4.58 5.03 -7.39
C ARG A 598 -5.56 4.76 -6.25
N LYS A 599 -6.10 5.82 -5.66
CA LYS A 599 -7.13 5.69 -4.63
C LYS A 599 -8.38 5.00 -5.21
N SER A 600 -9.05 4.23 -4.35
CA SER A 600 -10.39 3.71 -4.63
C SER A 600 -11.38 4.87 -4.77
N GLU A 601 -12.16 4.84 -5.83
CA GLU A 601 -13.17 5.85 -6.13
C GLU A 601 -14.58 5.22 -6.10
N PRO A 602 -15.66 6.01 -6.02
CA PRO A 602 -17.01 5.46 -5.96
C PRO A 602 -17.37 4.44 -7.05
N PHE A 603 -16.85 4.61 -8.27
CA PHE A 603 -17.07 3.65 -9.36
C PHE A 603 -16.41 2.27 -9.15
N ASP A 604 -15.50 2.12 -8.20
CA ASP A 604 -14.88 0.84 -7.84
C ASP A 604 -15.75 0.02 -6.86
N ARG A 605 -16.76 0.65 -6.23
CA ARG A 605 -17.62 0.05 -5.19
C ARG A 605 -18.17 -1.33 -5.57
N LEU A 606 -18.67 -1.48 -6.80
CA LEU A 606 -19.25 -2.75 -7.25
C LEU A 606 -18.20 -3.87 -7.35
N ALA A 607 -16.96 -3.53 -7.75
CA ALA A 607 -15.89 -4.51 -7.81
C ALA A 607 -15.44 -4.93 -6.41
N ILE A 608 -15.30 -3.96 -5.50
CA ILE A 608 -14.90 -4.20 -4.10
C ILE A 608 -15.95 -5.06 -3.37
N GLN A 609 -17.25 -4.73 -3.53
CA GLN A 609 -18.33 -5.53 -2.96
C GLN A 609 -18.33 -6.98 -3.47
N ARG A 610 -18.07 -7.17 -4.78
CA ARG A 610 -17.92 -8.51 -5.36
C ARG A 610 -16.74 -9.26 -4.75
N ILE A 611 -15.56 -8.62 -4.67
CA ILE A 611 -14.36 -9.22 -4.08
C ILE A 611 -14.63 -9.62 -2.63
N LEU A 612 -15.23 -8.73 -1.83
CA LEU A 612 -15.61 -9.02 -0.44
C LEU A 612 -16.56 -10.21 -0.33
N GLY A 613 -17.51 -10.34 -1.25
CA GLY A 613 -18.41 -11.49 -1.31
C GLY A 613 -17.68 -12.82 -1.45
N GLU A 614 -16.72 -12.92 -2.36
CA GLU A 614 -15.88 -14.11 -2.57
C GLU A 614 -14.98 -14.38 -1.36
N VAL A 615 -14.33 -13.34 -0.85
CA VAL A 615 -13.40 -13.40 0.28
C VAL A 615 -14.10 -13.89 1.55
N LYS A 616 -15.34 -13.45 1.81
CA LYS A 616 -16.14 -13.94 2.95
C LYS A 616 -16.47 -15.43 2.83
N GLN A 617 -16.75 -15.91 1.63
CA GLN A 617 -17.08 -17.33 1.39
C GLN A 617 -15.88 -18.25 1.62
N ASP A 618 -14.68 -17.76 1.33
CA ASP A 618 -13.44 -18.52 1.48
C ASP A 618 -12.77 -18.37 2.87
N GLY A 619 -13.41 -17.67 3.82
CA GLY A 619 -12.87 -17.49 5.17
C GLY A 619 -11.76 -16.43 5.25
N TYR A 620 -11.88 -15.36 4.46
CA TYR A 620 -11.01 -14.17 4.47
C TYR A 620 -9.57 -14.44 4.04
N LYS A 621 -9.38 -15.37 3.11
CA LYS A 621 -8.08 -15.78 2.58
C LYS A 621 -7.44 -14.68 1.74
N ILE A 622 -6.16 -14.40 2.01
CA ILE A 622 -5.44 -13.31 1.35
C ILE A 622 -5.23 -13.59 -0.15
N ASN A 623 -5.00 -14.84 -0.57
CA ASN A 623 -4.76 -15.13 -1.98
C ASN A 623 -6.03 -14.95 -2.81
N THR A 624 -7.21 -15.20 -2.22
CA THR A 624 -8.50 -14.90 -2.84
C THR A 624 -8.67 -13.40 -3.09
N VAL A 625 -8.18 -12.53 -2.20
CA VAL A 625 -8.17 -11.08 -2.46
C VAL A 625 -7.30 -10.78 -3.70
N ILE A 626 -6.05 -11.26 -3.72
CA ILE A 626 -5.10 -11.03 -4.82
C ILE A 626 -5.68 -11.51 -6.15
N GLU A 627 -6.19 -12.74 -6.21
CA GLU A 627 -6.79 -13.32 -7.40
C GLU A 627 -7.99 -12.49 -7.89
N GLN A 628 -8.91 -12.14 -6.99
CA GLN A 628 -10.13 -11.44 -7.36
C GLN A 628 -9.89 -9.99 -7.81
N ILE A 629 -8.83 -9.35 -7.32
CA ILE A 629 -8.34 -8.06 -7.83
C ILE A 629 -7.84 -8.22 -9.27
N VAL A 630 -6.97 -9.21 -9.52
CA VAL A 630 -6.40 -9.46 -10.86
C VAL A 630 -7.48 -9.84 -11.88
N LEU A 631 -8.53 -10.54 -11.46
CA LEU A 631 -9.68 -10.89 -12.30
C LEU A 631 -10.66 -9.71 -12.51
N SER A 632 -10.54 -8.64 -11.74
CA SER A 632 -11.46 -7.49 -11.82
C SER A 632 -11.36 -6.76 -13.15
N LYS A 633 -12.47 -6.11 -13.52
CA LYS A 633 -12.50 -5.25 -14.70
C LYS A 633 -11.50 -4.09 -14.56
N GLN A 634 -11.35 -3.52 -13.37
CA GLN A 634 -10.45 -2.41 -13.09
C GLN A 634 -8.99 -2.78 -13.36
N PHE A 635 -8.60 -4.02 -13.10
CA PHE A 635 -7.24 -4.49 -13.37
C PHE A 635 -7.02 -4.91 -14.82
N ARG A 636 -8.04 -5.46 -15.50
CA ARG A 636 -7.93 -6.02 -16.86
C ARG A 636 -8.36 -5.08 -17.98
N TYR A 637 -8.91 -3.93 -17.65
CA TYR A 637 -9.42 -2.97 -18.61
C TYR A 637 -8.77 -1.61 -18.39
N ARG A 638 -8.84 -0.80 -19.44
CA ARG A 638 -8.45 0.60 -19.48
C ARG A 638 -9.66 1.43 -19.91
N GLN A 639 -9.67 2.68 -19.46
CA GLN A 639 -10.62 3.70 -19.89
C GLN A 639 -9.87 5.03 -19.92
N ASP A 640 -10.01 5.79 -21.01
CA ASP A 640 -9.18 6.99 -21.24
C ASP A 640 -9.81 8.27 -20.67
N GLN A 641 -11.15 8.32 -20.59
CA GLN A 641 -11.93 9.48 -20.13
C GLN A 641 -12.96 9.15 -19.07
#